data_AF-A0A533SMG6-F1
#
_entry.id   AF-A0A533SMG6-F1
#
_cell.length_a   1.000
_cell.length_b   1.000
_cell.length_c   1.000
_cell.angle_alpha   90.00
_cell.angle_beta   90.00
_cell.angle_gamma   90.00
#
_symmetry.space_group_name_H-M   'P 1'
#
loop_
_entity.id
_entity.type
_entity.pdbx_description
1 polymer ?
#
loop_
_entity_poly.entity_id
_entity_poly.type
_entity_poly.pdbx_seq_one_letter_code
_entity_poly.pdbx_strand_id
1 'polypeptide(L)'
;PEFRKALAAILTPEQQAKVRERLQAGMNGADRPSQESPESREAVQTDTRGFTVAFQAGAYDAARNYLGGTEIRVSVTHGGKLYVGNNYWMDQPGKDPMPGPAIFALDSRIGKWRVEHEFAERLSDGTRRSMGISALESVTFCSDAAGKPLPRPVSMLLAGTWVSTGDAIAASRDESNGRWTEMALPAAEAANALEAQTRQQTGARGFAGMTFGSAETRCVLVHRDAVTGVDRIFAGVRPAGVYSGAYDASAPGRIRWEPRPELETPPGDFFRNTERIMGFTECNGQLHVVVGRSIYRRSDGPRPKWEKVYTNSDGRSVMTGLRGPTAVPHPSGKGQALLVALEGTACRMIRLDPQNHYSAVVELDVLSLLEKEWGIRPLYAEAGMNHCGGGMTRIKDSESGRDFWLIGIGSQLGPGRPQHGTAGGRKTFFGLERGAWYLVRNTSGEYALRHIVDASDPVLIAPRTFCLSPFPEDDGNAIYIGGYDCWGKPAHNTGWMYRGTLDGVLGRAVLPPKPEATPARTQTSPGPFHLFWGDLHAHTTYSLDARTSGCQSTPADALDYARKTARLDFCAITDHDYSMTREHWQTAQKQVNAADAPGKFVAFIGYEWTEARKYGHKQIIFRGTNVPEMVFGALNLPEGESVVRQIPQELWKSLAPYP
;
A
#
# COMPACT_ATOMS: atom_id res chain seq x y z
N PRO A 1 22.02 29.17 -23.46
CA PRO A 1 23.03 30.28 -23.48
C PRO A 1 23.09 31.05 -22.14
N GLU A 2 21.96 31.51 -21.63
CA GLU A 2 21.84 32.26 -20.36
C GLU A 2 22.21 31.45 -19.11
N PHE A 3 21.84 30.16 -19.04
CA PHE A 3 22.21 29.26 -17.93
C PHE A 3 23.73 29.09 -17.76
N ARG A 4 24.48 29.05 -18.88
CA ARG A 4 25.95 28.96 -18.88
C ARG A 4 26.63 30.27 -18.49
N LYS A 5 25.91 31.41 -18.51
CA LYS A 5 26.40 32.71 -18.03
C LYS A 5 26.23 32.83 -16.51
N ALA A 6 25.16 32.26 -15.95
CA ALA A 6 24.85 32.31 -14.52
C ALA A 6 25.84 31.52 -13.63
N LEU A 7 26.42 30.43 -14.16
CA LEU A 7 27.38 29.58 -13.43
C LEU A 7 28.71 30.29 -13.08
N ALA A 8 29.07 31.36 -13.79
CA ALA A 8 30.34 32.08 -13.60
C ALA A 8 30.32 33.10 -12.44
N ALA A 9 29.17 33.36 -11.80
CA ALA A 9 28.99 34.50 -10.89
C ALA A 9 28.77 34.14 -9.40
N ILE A 10 28.93 32.88 -8.99
CA ILE A 10 28.31 32.38 -7.75
C ILE A 10 29.09 32.67 -6.44
N LEU A 11 30.32 33.19 -6.47
CA LEU A 11 30.97 33.67 -5.24
C LEU A 11 31.76 34.95 -5.47
N THR A 12 31.43 36.00 -4.74
CA THR A 12 32.28 37.19 -4.63
C THR A 12 33.60 36.84 -3.91
N PRO A 13 34.71 37.57 -4.18
CA PRO A 13 35.99 37.31 -3.51
C PRO A 13 35.89 37.33 -1.96
N GLU A 14 35.00 38.15 -1.42
CA GLU A 14 34.70 38.23 0.02
C GLU A 14 34.05 36.95 0.58
N GLN A 15 33.15 36.33 -0.19
CA GLN A 15 32.52 35.06 0.20
C GLN A 15 33.52 33.90 0.14
N GLN A 16 34.47 33.93 -0.80
CA GLN A 16 35.57 32.96 -0.86
C GLN A 16 36.57 33.10 0.29
N ALA A 17 36.70 34.29 0.89
CA ALA A 17 37.54 34.54 2.06
C ALA A 17 36.89 33.98 3.35
N LYS A 18 35.59 34.24 3.56
CA LYS A 18 34.85 33.72 4.72
C LYS A 18 34.76 32.19 4.77
N VAL A 19 34.68 31.53 3.62
CA VAL A 19 34.69 30.05 3.55
C VAL A 19 36.07 29.49 3.92
N ARG A 20 37.16 30.16 3.52
CA ARG A 20 38.53 29.76 3.91
C ARG A 20 38.78 29.93 5.41
N GLU A 21 38.26 31.01 6.00
CA GLU A 21 38.40 31.30 7.43
C GLU A 21 37.67 30.26 8.31
N ARG A 22 36.47 29.83 7.90
CA ARG A 22 35.70 28.78 8.60
C ARG A 22 36.31 27.39 8.48
N LEU A 23 36.97 27.08 7.35
CA LEU A 23 37.66 25.80 7.15
C LEU A 23 38.95 25.69 7.99
N GLN A 24 39.61 26.81 8.31
CA GLN A 24 40.79 26.83 9.19
C GLN A 24 40.44 26.77 10.69
N ALA A 25 39.27 27.31 11.10
CA ALA A 25 38.83 27.28 12.50
C ALA A 25 38.32 25.89 12.96
N GLY A 26 37.86 25.03 12.04
CA GLY A 26 37.31 23.71 12.35
C GLY A 26 38.33 22.60 12.66
N MET A 27 39.63 22.89 12.66
CA MET A 27 40.69 21.89 12.93
C MET A 27 41.25 21.90 14.36
N ASN A 28 40.82 22.80 15.24
CA ASN A 28 41.28 22.84 16.63
C ASN A 28 40.13 23.19 17.60
N GLY A 29 39.74 22.25 18.46
CA GLY A 29 39.00 22.57 19.68
C GLY A 29 37.71 21.77 19.87
N ALA A 30 37.73 20.90 20.87
CA ALA A 30 36.57 20.26 21.46
C ALA A 30 35.68 21.31 22.13
N ASP A 31 34.36 21.23 21.91
CA ASP A 31 33.35 21.58 22.92
C ASP A 31 31.97 21.03 22.53
N ARG A 32 31.35 20.30 23.45
CA ARG A 32 29.92 19.92 23.40
C ARG A 32 29.11 21.07 24.01
N PRO A 33 27.98 21.49 23.42
CA PRO A 33 26.99 22.27 24.14
C PRO A 33 25.88 21.40 24.71
N SER A 34 25.47 21.80 25.90
CA SER A 34 24.42 21.32 26.78
C SER A 34 23.00 21.58 26.27
N GLN A 35 22.06 20.91 26.95
CA GLN A 35 20.59 20.97 26.83
C GLN A 35 20.00 22.37 26.61
N GLU A 36 19.08 22.48 25.66
CA GLU A 36 18.07 23.55 25.57
C GLU A 36 16.65 22.96 25.69
N SER A 37 15.75 23.80 26.22
CA SER A 37 14.39 23.54 26.71
C SER A 37 13.32 23.42 25.61
N PRO A 38 12.11 22.90 25.93
CA PRO A 38 11.16 22.42 24.93
C PRO A 38 10.04 23.43 24.64
N GLU A 39 10.29 24.44 23.81
CA GLU A 39 9.21 25.22 23.18
C GLU A 39 9.58 25.51 21.72
N SER A 40 8.62 25.26 20.81
CA SER A 40 8.72 25.28 19.33
C SER A 40 9.26 24.01 18.65
N ARG A 41 8.47 22.93 18.66
CA ARG A 41 8.60 21.86 17.65
C ARG A 41 7.86 22.30 16.37
N GLU A 42 8.54 23.01 15.49
CA GLU A 42 8.23 22.91 14.06
C GLU A 42 8.44 21.45 13.63
N ALA A 43 7.51 20.93 12.84
CA ALA A 43 7.47 19.53 12.44
C ALA A 43 8.77 19.14 11.73
N VAL A 44 9.62 18.37 12.41
CA VAL A 44 10.73 17.65 11.80
C VAL A 44 10.13 16.76 10.73
N GLN A 45 10.35 17.12 9.46
CA GLN A 45 9.94 16.34 8.31
C GLN A 45 10.74 15.03 8.35
N THR A 46 10.11 13.97 8.86
CA THR A 46 10.70 12.65 8.99
C THR A 46 10.87 12.03 7.60
N ASP A 47 12.07 11.49 7.33
CA ASP A 47 12.31 10.63 6.18
C ASP A 47 11.41 9.39 6.29
N THR A 48 10.33 9.41 5.53
CA THR A 48 9.25 8.42 5.57
C THR A 48 9.19 7.56 4.31
N ARG A 49 10.21 7.62 3.44
CA ARG A 49 10.31 6.86 2.19
C ARG A 49 8.95 6.62 1.50
N GLY A 50 8.22 7.71 1.24
CA GLY A 50 6.96 7.69 0.49
C GLY A 50 5.69 7.46 1.31
N PHE A 51 5.76 7.30 2.63
CA PHE A 51 4.59 7.17 3.51
C PHE A 51 4.32 8.43 4.33
N THR A 52 3.07 8.73 4.63
CA THR A 52 2.70 9.88 5.47
C THR A 52 1.54 9.49 6.36
N VAL A 53 1.56 9.89 7.63
CA VAL A 53 0.44 9.62 8.54
C VAL A 53 -0.79 10.35 8.00
N ALA A 54 -1.85 9.60 7.71
CA ALA A 54 -3.12 10.14 7.27
C ALA A 54 -4.13 10.25 8.42
N PHE A 55 -4.10 9.32 9.36
CA PHE A 55 -5.02 9.26 10.50
C PHE A 55 -4.39 8.52 11.68
N GLN A 56 -4.67 8.99 12.89
CA GLN A 56 -4.42 8.27 14.14
C GLN A 56 -5.66 8.42 15.02
N ALA A 57 -6.14 7.32 15.61
CA ALA A 57 -7.29 7.34 16.50
C ALA A 57 -7.03 8.14 17.78
N GLY A 58 -8.11 8.65 18.38
CA GLY A 58 -8.08 9.46 19.61
C GLY A 58 -8.16 10.97 19.38
N ALA A 59 -8.35 11.38 18.12
CA ALA A 59 -8.55 12.78 17.74
C ALA A 59 -10.03 13.20 17.83
N TYR A 60 -10.30 14.47 17.52
CA TYR A 60 -11.64 15.01 17.36
C TYR A 60 -11.77 15.68 16.00
N ASP A 61 -12.96 15.60 15.40
CA ASP A 61 -13.28 16.37 14.19
C ASP A 61 -13.60 17.84 14.52
N ALA A 62 -13.86 18.65 13.49
CA ALA A 62 -14.17 20.07 13.65
C ALA A 62 -15.47 20.33 14.45
N ALA A 63 -16.39 19.37 14.47
CA ALA A 63 -17.63 19.44 15.24
C ALA A 63 -17.48 18.86 16.65
N ARG A 64 -16.24 18.49 17.05
CA ARG A 64 -15.89 17.85 18.32
C ARG A 64 -16.49 16.44 18.49
N ASN A 65 -16.81 15.75 17.41
CA ASN A 65 -17.08 14.32 17.48
C ASN A 65 -15.76 13.56 17.65
N TYR A 66 -15.80 12.47 18.41
CA TYR A 66 -14.61 11.71 18.76
C TYR A 66 -14.24 10.73 17.63
N LEU A 67 -13.02 10.86 17.10
CA LEU A 67 -12.45 10.01 16.07
C LEU A 67 -11.58 8.93 16.73
N GLY A 68 -12.23 8.07 17.53
CA GLY A 68 -11.58 6.98 18.26
C GLY A 68 -11.57 5.66 17.50
N GLY A 69 -11.23 4.59 18.21
CA GLY A 69 -11.33 3.22 17.72
C GLY A 69 -10.03 2.43 17.92
N THR A 70 -10.18 1.12 18.03
CA THR A 70 -9.05 0.20 18.14
C THR A 70 -8.52 -0.23 16.79
N GLU A 71 -9.34 -0.19 15.74
CA GLU A 71 -8.96 -0.64 14.39
C GLU A 71 -9.55 0.29 13.31
N ILE A 72 -8.78 0.53 12.24
CA ILE A 72 -9.33 0.97 10.95
C ILE A 72 -9.40 -0.26 10.06
N ARG A 73 -10.60 -0.84 9.97
CA ARG A 73 -10.79 -2.19 9.46
C ARG A 73 -11.08 -2.24 7.96
N VAL A 74 -11.84 -1.29 7.45
CA VAL A 74 -12.28 -1.21 6.06
C VAL A 74 -12.13 0.20 5.52
N SER A 75 -11.88 0.34 4.23
CA SER A 75 -11.90 1.61 3.52
C SER A 75 -12.36 1.47 2.08
N VAL A 76 -12.97 2.53 1.54
CA VAL A 76 -13.43 2.56 0.16
C VAL A 76 -13.44 3.98 -0.38
N THR A 77 -13.28 4.13 -1.68
CA THR A 77 -13.53 5.39 -2.37
C THR A 77 -14.96 5.43 -2.88
N HIS A 78 -15.63 6.56 -2.70
CA HIS A 78 -16.97 6.79 -3.23
C HIS A 78 -17.17 8.28 -3.49
N GLY A 79 -17.72 8.65 -4.66
CA GLY A 79 -18.02 10.04 -4.98
C GLY A 79 -16.84 11.02 -4.85
N GLY A 80 -15.61 10.58 -5.14
CA GLY A 80 -14.39 11.41 -5.02
C GLY A 80 -13.86 11.57 -3.59
N LYS A 81 -14.41 10.83 -2.63
CA LYS A 81 -14.05 10.89 -1.21
C LYS A 81 -13.52 9.54 -0.73
N LEU A 82 -12.75 9.57 0.35
CA LEU A 82 -12.29 8.37 1.04
C LEU A 82 -13.13 8.15 2.29
N TYR A 83 -13.70 6.95 2.42
CA TYR A 83 -14.45 6.53 3.59
C TYR A 83 -13.74 5.39 4.30
N VAL A 84 -13.77 5.38 5.63
CA VAL A 84 -13.18 4.32 6.45
C VAL A 84 -14.12 3.92 7.57
N GLY A 85 -14.13 2.64 7.92
CA GLY A 85 -14.90 2.12 9.03
C GLY A 85 -14.00 1.75 10.21
N ASN A 86 -14.34 2.23 11.41
CA ASN A 86 -13.60 1.89 12.62
C ASN A 86 -14.24 0.71 13.39
N ASN A 87 -13.53 0.24 14.41
CA ASN A 87 -13.99 -0.80 15.34
C ASN A 87 -13.55 -0.45 16.77
N TYR A 88 -14.23 -1.04 17.76
CA TYR A 88 -13.94 -0.92 19.20
C TYR A 88 -13.75 -2.30 19.87
N TRP A 89 -13.41 -3.33 19.10
CA TRP A 89 -13.09 -4.63 19.68
C TRP A 89 -11.88 -4.53 20.62
N MET A 90 -12.01 -5.10 21.83
CA MET A 90 -11.04 -5.05 22.93
C MET A 90 -10.69 -3.65 23.46
N ASP A 91 -11.55 -2.66 23.19
CA ASP A 91 -11.35 -1.28 23.61
C ASP A 91 -11.37 -1.12 25.14
N GLN A 92 -10.36 -0.42 25.67
CA GLN A 92 -10.24 -0.03 27.08
C GLN A 92 -10.16 1.49 27.19
N PRO A 93 -11.31 2.19 27.08
CA PRO A 93 -11.32 3.64 26.88
C PRO A 93 -10.85 4.46 28.09
N GLY A 94 -10.84 3.88 29.29
CA GLY A 94 -10.47 4.60 30.50
C GLY A 94 -11.38 5.81 30.71
N LYS A 95 -10.87 7.03 30.50
CA LYS A 95 -11.62 8.29 30.63
C LYS A 95 -12.13 8.84 29.29
N ASP A 96 -11.71 8.27 28.17
CA ASP A 96 -12.08 8.75 26.84
C ASP A 96 -13.55 8.42 26.51
N PRO A 97 -14.17 9.16 25.57
CA PRO A 97 -15.53 8.87 25.12
C PRO A 97 -15.66 7.45 24.57
N MET A 98 -16.84 6.85 24.75
CA MET A 98 -17.16 5.50 24.27
C MET A 98 -18.26 5.54 23.18
N PRO A 99 -18.06 6.23 22.04
CA PRO A 99 -19.07 6.31 20.98
C PRO A 99 -19.27 4.94 20.31
N GLY A 100 -20.36 4.82 19.55
CA GLY A 100 -20.55 3.67 18.67
C GLY A 100 -19.49 3.61 17.57
N PRO A 101 -19.32 2.46 16.88
CA PRO A 101 -18.50 2.42 15.69
C PRO A 101 -19.08 3.36 14.63
N ALA A 102 -18.22 3.88 13.78
CA ALA A 102 -18.53 4.95 12.88
C ALA A 102 -17.79 4.80 11.55
N ILE A 103 -18.36 5.46 10.55
CA ILE A 103 -17.75 5.71 9.27
C ILE A 103 -17.15 7.10 9.33
N PHE A 104 -15.85 7.21 9.06
CA PHE A 104 -15.18 8.50 8.90
C PHE A 104 -15.00 8.80 7.42
N ALA A 105 -15.04 10.08 7.07
CA ALA A 105 -14.83 10.55 5.71
C ALA A 105 -13.68 11.55 5.65
N LEU A 106 -12.93 11.48 4.54
CA LEU A 106 -11.95 12.46 4.14
C LEU A 106 -12.32 12.98 2.75
N ASP A 107 -12.60 14.29 2.67
CA ASP A 107 -13.14 14.92 1.45
C ASP A 107 -12.04 15.42 0.49
N SER A 108 -10.79 15.61 0.95
CA SER A 108 -9.65 15.98 0.12
C SER A 108 -8.32 15.51 0.73
N ARG A 109 -7.24 15.48 -0.07
CA ARG A 109 -5.90 15.03 0.36
C ARG A 109 -5.37 15.77 1.60
N ILE A 110 -5.64 17.07 1.71
CA ILE A 110 -5.21 17.94 2.83
C ILE A 110 -6.35 18.27 3.80
N GLY A 111 -7.51 17.63 3.63
CA GLY A 111 -8.68 17.83 4.44
C GLY A 111 -8.53 17.26 5.85
N LYS A 112 -9.53 17.52 6.69
CA LYS A 112 -9.65 16.91 8.02
C LYS A 112 -10.65 15.77 7.97
N TRP A 113 -10.37 14.71 8.70
CA TRP A 113 -11.32 13.64 8.94
C TRP A 113 -12.54 14.16 9.70
N ARG A 114 -13.70 13.61 9.37
CA ARG A 114 -14.97 13.88 10.05
C ARG A 114 -15.76 12.60 10.24
N VAL A 115 -16.60 12.57 11.26
CA VAL A 115 -17.60 11.51 11.40
C VAL A 115 -18.66 11.69 10.32
N GLU A 116 -18.81 10.71 9.42
CA GLU A 116 -19.88 10.66 8.42
C GLU A 116 -21.16 10.09 9.03
N HIS A 117 -21.03 8.98 9.76
CA HIS A 117 -22.15 8.30 10.39
C HIS A 117 -21.68 7.48 11.57
N GLU A 118 -22.34 7.63 12.72
CA GLU A 118 -22.11 6.84 13.93
C GLU A 118 -23.28 5.87 14.16
N PHE A 119 -22.97 4.60 14.36
CA PHE A 119 -23.93 3.58 14.79
C PHE A 119 -24.07 3.63 16.32
N ALA A 120 -24.72 4.69 16.80
CA ALA A 120 -24.72 5.13 18.18
C ALA A 120 -25.64 4.32 19.12
N GLU A 121 -26.39 3.33 18.61
CA GLU A 121 -27.34 2.57 19.41
C GLU A 121 -26.67 1.86 20.60
N ARG A 122 -27.31 1.98 21.76
CA ARG A 122 -26.88 1.33 23.01
C ARG A 122 -27.93 0.39 23.52
N LEU A 123 -27.46 -0.69 24.12
CA LEU A 123 -28.29 -1.62 24.87
C LEU A 123 -28.69 -1.00 26.21
N SER A 124 -29.65 -1.62 26.90
CA SER A 124 -30.18 -1.13 28.18
C SER A 124 -29.13 -1.00 29.29
N ASP A 125 -28.02 -1.76 29.19
CA ASP A 125 -26.89 -1.72 30.11
C ASP A 125 -25.84 -0.64 29.73
N GLY A 126 -26.11 0.16 28.70
CA GLY A 126 -25.23 1.22 28.21
C GLY A 126 -24.11 0.74 27.27
N THR A 127 -23.99 -0.57 27.05
CA THR A 127 -23.02 -1.11 26.08
C THR A 127 -23.42 -0.77 24.65
N ARG A 128 -22.43 -0.70 23.76
CA ARG A 128 -22.65 -0.42 22.33
C ARG A 128 -23.34 -1.63 21.69
N ARG A 129 -24.42 -1.41 20.93
CA ARG A 129 -25.04 -2.49 20.15
C ARG A 129 -24.11 -2.95 19.03
N SER A 130 -23.55 -2.00 18.28
CA SER A 130 -22.54 -2.28 17.26
C SER A 130 -21.15 -2.14 17.86
N MET A 131 -20.22 -3.04 17.53
CA MET A 131 -18.82 -2.95 17.96
C MET A 131 -17.89 -2.43 16.87
N GLY A 132 -18.21 -2.71 15.60
CA GLY A 132 -17.36 -2.29 14.48
C GLY A 132 -18.05 -2.30 13.13
N ILE A 133 -17.47 -1.54 12.19
CA ILE A 133 -17.80 -1.61 10.77
C ILE A 133 -16.98 -2.74 10.15
N SER A 134 -17.69 -3.69 9.54
CA SER A 134 -17.11 -4.95 9.04
C SER A 134 -17.05 -5.02 7.52
N ALA A 135 -17.94 -4.31 6.83
CA ALA A 135 -17.95 -4.13 5.39
C ALA A 135 -18.18 -2.65 5.06
N LEU A 136 -17.56 -2.16 3.99
CA LEU A 136 -17.79 -0.81 3.47
C LEU A 136 -17.50 -0.80 1.97
N GLU A 137 -18.55 -0.71 1.14
CA GLU A 137 -18.46 -0.94 -0.30
C GLU A 137 -19.16 0.14 -1.11
N SER A 138 -18.51 0.56 -2.19
CA SER A 138 -19.13 1.35 -3.25
C SER A 138 -19.65 0.40 -4.32
N VAL A 139 -20.96 0.24 -4.41
CA VAL A 139 -21.60 -0.65 -5.40
C VAL A 139 -22.32 0.15 -6.46
N THR A 140 -22.59 -0.46 -7.61
CA THR A 140 -23.40 0.14 -8.67
C THR A 140 -24.41 -0.86 -9.20
N PHE A 141 -25.68 -0.42 -9.30
CA PHE A 141 -26.75 -1.16 -9.94
C PHE A 141 -27.06 -0.56 -11.30
N CYS A 142 -27.21 -1.40 -12.32
CA CYS A 142 -27.60 -1.05 -13.69
C CYS A 142 -29.01 -1.56 -14.04
N SER A 143 -29.61 -2.38 -13.19
CA SER A 143 -30.93 -2.98 -13.34
C SER A 143 -31.68 -3.07 -12.01
N ASP A 144 -32.99 -3.18 -12.09
CA ASP A 144 -33.87 -3.36 -10.93
C ASP A 144 -34.09 -4.85 -10.57
N ALA A 145 -34.91 -5.09 -9.55
CA ALA A 145 -35.29 -6.42 -9.09
C ALA A 145 -36.01 -7.30 -10.14
N ALA A 146 -36.54 -6.72 -11.22
CA ALA A 146 -37.16 -7.46 -12.33
C ALA A 146 -36.17 -7.72 -13.48
N GLY A 147 -34.91 -7.28 -13.33
CA GLY A 147 -33.86 -7.37 -14.34
C GLY A 147 -33.97 -6.32 -15.44
N LYS A 148 -34.88 -5.35 -15.28
CA LYS A 148 -35.07 -4.27 -16.24
C LYS A 148 -33.94 -3.25 -16.05
N PRO A 149 -33.32 -2.75 -17.14
CA PRO A 149 -32.32 -1.70 -17.05
C PRO A 149 -32.85 -0.45 -16.35
N LEU A 150 -32.06 0.11 -15.43
CA LEU A 150 -32.34 1.39 -14.81
C LEU A 150 -32.09 2.52 -15.83
N PRO A 151 -32.82 3.65 -15.77
CA PRO A 151 -32.60 4.79 -16.68
C PRO A 151 -31.17 5.33 -16.64
N ARG A 152 -30.49 5.19 -15.50
CA ARG A 152 -29.07 5.46 -15.30
C ARG A 152 -28.54 4.50 -14.23
N PRO A 153 -27.26 4.11 -14.28
CA PRO A 153 -26.63 3.38 -13.19
C PRO A 153 -26.79 4.14 -11.86
N VAL A 154 -27.04 3.41 -10.78
CA VAL A 154 -27.19 3.93 -9.43
C VAL A 154 -26.04 3.43 -8.59
N SER A 155 -25.09 4.32 -8.28
CA SER A 155 -24.00 4.04 -7.35
C SER A 155 -24.43 4.34 -5.92
N MET A 156 -24.06 3.48 -4.98
CA MET A 156 -24.43 3.57 -3.57
C MET A 156 -23.24 3.19 -2.69
N LEU A 157 -23.08 3.89 -1.56
CA LEU A 157 -22.18 3.49 -0.50
C LEU A 157 -22.95 2.63 0.52
N LEU A 158 -22.40 1.47 0.85
CA LEU A 158 -22.99 0.48 1.75
C LEU A 158 -22.03 0.13 2.87
N ALA A 159 -22.57 -0.13 4.05
CA ALA A 159 -21.82 -0.59 5.19
C ALA A 159 -22.47 -1.83 5.82
N GLY A 160 -21.65 -2.68 6.43
CA GLY A 160 -22.09 -3.78 7.27
C GLY A 160 -21.48 -3.66 8.66
N THR A 161 -22.23 -3.99 9.70
CA THR A 161 -21.74 -3.88 11.08
C THR A 161 -21.54 -5.25 11.73
N TRP A 162 -20.72 -5.27 12.77
CA TRP A 162 -20.64 -6.34 13.75
C TRP A 162 -21.41 -5.93 15.01
N VAL A 163 -22.48 -6.65 15.32
CA VAL A 163 -23.35 -6.37 16.47
C VAL A 163 -23.05 -7.33 17.63
N SER A 164 -23.17 -6.81 18.85
CA SER A 164 -23.04 -7.59 20.08
C SER A 164 -24.26 -8.49 20.33
N THR A 165 -25.44 -8.09 19.84
CA THR A 165 -26.70 -8.85 19.94
C THR A 165 -27.70 -8.42 18.85
N GLY A 166 -28.67 -9.30 18.58
CA GLY A 166 -29.75 -9.07 17.63
C GLY A 166 -29.37 -9.39 16.19
N ASP A 167 -30.19 -8.88 15.26
CA ASP A 167 -29.99 -9.08 13.83
C ASP A 167 -28.77 -8.32 13.32
N ALA A 168 -28.15 -8.87 12.27
CA ALA A 168 -27.07 -8.20 11.56
C ALA A 168 -27.62 -6.96 10.86
N ILE A 169 -26.77 -5.96 10.66
CA ILE A 169 -27.17 -4.69 10.03
C ILE A 169 -26.40 -4.52 8.73
N ALA A 170 -27.13 -4.24 7.65
CA ALA A 170 -26.62 -3.60 6.46
C ALA A 170 -27.12 -2.15 6.46
N ALA A 171 -26.29 -1.20 6.07
CA ALA A 171 -26.68 0.20 5.99
C ALA A 171 -26.33 0.76 4.62
N SER A 172 -27.14 1.69 4.12
CA SER A 172 -26.92 2.36 2.84
C SER A 172 -26.97 3.86 3.00
N ARG A 173 -26.13 4.56 2.25
CA ARG A 173 -26.12 6.01 2.19
C ARG A 173 -27.02 6.52 1.07
N ASP A 174 -27.87 7.49 1.37
CA ASP A 174 -28.56 8.28 0.36
C ASP A 174 -27.66 9.42 -0.12
N GLU A 175 -26.88 9.14 -1.17
CA GLU A 175 -26.95 9.93 -2.42
C GLU A 175 -27.14 11.45 -2.25
N SER A 176 -28.42 11.81 -2.15
CA SER A 176 -28.94 13.17 -2.28
C SER A 176 -28.79 14.02 -1.02
N ASN A 177 -28.66 13.40 0.16
CA ASN A 177 -28.72 14.11 1.44
C ASN A 177 -27.71 13.59 2.47
N GLY A 178 -26.98 12.52 2.16
CA GLY A 178 -25.97 11.90 3.01
C GLY A 178 -26.52 11.12 4.21
N ARG A 179 -27.84 10.92 4.31
CA ARG A 179 -28.44 10.15 5.40
C ARG A 179 -28.22 8.66 5.19
N TRP A 180 -28.00 7.95 6.28
CA TRP A 180 -27.86 6.50 6.28
C TRP A 180 -29.16 5.82 6.69
N THR A 181 -29.50 4.74 6.01
CA THR A 181 -30.62 3.87 6.35
C THR A 181 -30.10 2.50 6.75
N GLU A 182 -30.34 2.12 8.00
CA GLU A 182 -30.01 0.80 8.55
C GLU A 182 -31.13 -0.19 8.22
N MET A 183 -30.74 -1.40 7.80
CA MET A 183 -31.60 -2.50 7.37
C MET A 183 -31.18 -3.75 8.14
N ALA A 184 -32.12 -4.34 8.87
CA ALA A 184 -31.88 -5.59 9.59
C ALA A 184 -31.88 -6.78 8.63
N LEU A 185 -30.88 -7.65 8.77
CA LEU A 185 -30.79 -8.95 8.11
C LEU A 185 -30.97 -10.03 9.20
N PRO A 186 -32.05 -10.84 9.13
CA PRO A 186 -32.37 -11.81 10.19
C PRO A 186 -31.19 -12.73 10.51
N ALA A 187 -30.69 -12.65 11.74
CA ALA A 187 -29.54 -13.44 12.18
C ALA A 187 -29.59 -13.75 13.68
N ALA A 188 -30.43 -13.05 14.45
CA ALA A 188 -30.51 -13.19 15.90
C ALA A 188 -30.82 -14.63 16.32
N GLU A 189 -31.75 -15.31 15.65
CA GLU A 189 -32.10 -16.70 15.96
C GLU A 189 -30.91 -17.64 15.77
N ALA A 190 -30.23 -17.55 14.62
CA ALA A 190 -29.05 -18.35 14.32
C ALA A 190 -27.90 -18.04 15.29
N ALA A 191 -27.73 -16.77 15.67
CA ALA A 191 -26.78 -16.31 16.68
C ALA A 191 -27.05 -16.92 18.07
N ASN A 192 -28.30 -16.87 18.52
CA ASN A 192 -28.70 -17.43 19.81
C ASN A 192 -28.55 -18.95 19.85
N ALA A 193 -28.95 -19.65 18.77
CA ALA A 193 -28.77 -21.09 18.63
C ALA A 193 -27.28 -21.46 18.70
N LEU A 194 -26.42 -20.69 18.04
CA LEU A 194 -24.99 -20.89 18.05
C LEU A 194 -24.38 -20.71 19.44
N GLU A 195 -24.78 -19.66 20.14
CA GLU A 195 -24.31 -19.43 21.51
C GLU A 195 -24.74 -20.56 22.46
N ALA A 196 -26.00 -21.00 22.37
CA ALA A 196 -26.51 -22.10 23.16
C ALA A 196 -25.74 -23.40 22.91
N GLN A 197 -25.51 -23.74 21.63
CA GLN A 197 -24.72 -24.90 21.23
C GLN A 197 -23.28 -24.83 21.79
N THR A 198 -22.64 -23.68 21.63
CA THR A 198 -21.27 -23.45 22.12
C THR A 198 -21.18 -23.67 23.63
N ARG A 199 -22.12 -23.08 24.37
CA ARG A 199 -22.16 -23.13 25.83
C ARG A 199 -22.35 -24.55 26.33
N GLN A 200 -23.22 -25.32 25.67
CA GLN A 200 -23.43 -26.72 25.98
C GLN A 200 -22.15 -27.56 25.76
N GLN A 201 -21.40 -27.28 24.70
CA GLN A 201 -20.22 -28.07 24.33
C GLN A 201 -18.96 -27.71 25.13
N THR A 202 -18.74 -26.43 25.42
CA THR A 202 -17.45 -25.95 25.95
C THR A 202 -17.52 -25.40 27.37
N GLY A 203 -18.73 -25.09 27.88
CA GLY A 203 -18.92 -24.36 29.12
C GLY A 203 -18.49 -22.88 29.07
N ALA A 204 -17.89 -22.42 27.97
CA ALA A 204 -17.45 -21.04 27.78
C ALA A 204 -18.60 -20.13 27.32
N ARG A 205 -18.60 -18.87 27.79
CA ARG A 205 -19.54 -17.82 27.35
C ARG A 205 -19.03 -17.00 26.16
N GLY A 206 -17.76 -17.16 25.77
CA GLY A 206 -17.11 -16.35 24.75
C GLY A 206 -15.62 -16.67 24.60
N PHE A 207 -14.98 -16.09 23.59
CA PHE A 207 -13.51 -16.10 23.42
C PHE A 207 -13.01 -14.67 23.19
N ALA A 208 -12.04 -14.23 23.99
CA ALA A 208 -11.40 -12.91 23.85
C ALA A 208 -12.38 -11.74 23.67
N GLY A 209 -13.37 -11.63 24.57
CA GLY A 209 -14.38 -10.56 24.53
C GLY A 209 -15.45 -10.70 23.45
N MET A 210 -15.41 -11.73 22.59
CA MET A 210 -16.49 -12.04 21.66
C MET A 210 -17.51 -12.98 22.32
N THR A 211 -18.79 -12.62 22.31
CA THR A 211 -19.88 -13.61 22.46
C THR A 211 -19.93 -14.46 21.19
N PHE A 212 -20.10 -15.77 21.36
CA PHE A 212 -20.17 -16.70 20.23
C PHE A 212 -21.41 -16.47 19.35
N GLY A 213 -22.47 -15.85 19.92
CA GLY A 213 -23.72 -15.46 19.24
C GLY A 213 -23.76 -14.01 18.74
N SER A 214 -22.64 -13.40 18.35
CA SER A 214 -22.69 -12.09 17.67
C SER A 214 -23.00 -12.25 16.18
N ALA A 215 -23.85 -11.35 15.65
CA ALA A 215 -24.15 -11.28 14.23
C ALA A 215 -23.26 -10.25 13.52
N GLU A 216 -22.87 -10.53 12.28
CA GLU A 216 -21.93 -9.67 11.53
C GLU A 216 -22.28 -9.67 10.04
N THR A 217 -22.55 -8.49 9.47
CA THR A 217 -22.55 -8.28 8.02
C THR A 217 -21.12 -8.00 7.58
N ARG A 218 -20.43 -9.04 7.12
CA ARG A 218 -18.96 -9.06 7.02
C ARG A 218 -18.41 -8.63 5.67
N CYS A 219 -19.18 -8.84 4.60
CA CYS A 219 -18.78 -8.49 3.25
C CYS A 219 -20.04 -8.29 2.39
N VAL A 220 -19.93 -7.42 1.39
CA VAL A 220 -20.99 -7.12 0.44
C VAL A 220 -20.41 -7.10 -0.97
N LEU A 221 -21.16 -7.57 -1.97
CA LEU A 221 -20.76 -7.49 -3.38
C LEU A 221 -22.02 -7.44 -4.27
N VAL A 222 -21.96 -6.70 -5.37
CA VAL A 222 -22.99 -6.78 -6.43
C VAL A 222 -22.49 -7.67 -7.55
N HIS A 223 -23.33 -8.60 -7.97
CA HIS A 223 -23.12 -9.50 -9.08
C HIS A 223 -24.30 -9.47 -10.05
N ARG A 224 -23.98 -9.34 -11.34
CA ARG A 224 -24.94 -9.40 -12.45
C ARG A 224 -25.32 -10.86 -12.70
N ASP A 225 -26.50 -11.28 -12.27
CA ASP A 225 -27.00 -12.62 -12.57
C ASP A 225 -27.19 -12.75 -14.09
N ALA A 226 -26.39 -13.62 -14.72
CA ALA A 226 -26.28 -13.70 -16.18
C ALA A 226 -27.54 -14.27 -16.86
N VAL A 227 -28.38 -14.97 -16.11
CA VAL A 227 -29.59 -15.63 -16.63
C VAL A 227 -30.81 -14.72 -16.48
N THR A 228 -30.99 -14.09 -15.31
CA THR A 228 -32.13 -13.21 -15.03
C THR A 228 -31.89 -11.76 -15.44
N GLY A 229 -30.62 -11.36 -15.58
CA GLY A 229 -30.27 -9.97 -15.83
C GLY A 229 -30.59 -9.05 -14.66
N VAL A 230 -30.58 -9.55 -13.42
CA VAL A 230 -30.72 -8.73 -12.21
C VAL A 230 -29.33 -8.44 -11.65
N ASP A 231 -29.04 -7.19 -11.28
CA ASP A 231 -27.89 -6.86 -10.44
C ASP A 231 -28.24 -7.18 -9.00
N ARG A 232 -27.80 -8.37 -8.56
CA ARG A 232 -28.04 -8.86 -7.21
C ARG A 232 -26.95 -8.39 -6.29
N ILE A 233 -27.35 -7.81 -5.17
CA ILE A 233 -26.44 -7.57 -4.05
C ILE A 233 -26.43 -8.78 -3.14
N PHE A 234 -25.25 -9.15 -2.64
CA PHE A 234 -25.05 -10.23 -1.70
C PHE A 234 -24.42 -9.69 -0.43
N ALA A 235 -24.90 -10.15 0.72
CA ALA A 235 -24.33 -9.86 2.03
C ALA A 235 -23.94 -11.16 2.74
N GLY A 236 -22.68 -11.27 3.14
CA GLY A 236 -22.19 -12.37 3.95
C GLY A 236 -22.47 -12.09 5.41
N VAL A 237 -23.46 -12.79 5.98
CA VAL A 237 -23.95 -12.58 7.34
C VAL A 237 -23.58 -13.77 8.22
N ARG A 238 -22.76 -13.53 9.24
CA ARG A 238 -22.54 -14.52 10.30
C ARG A 238 -23.64 -14.40 11.37
N PRO A 239 -24.15 -15.51 11.93
CA PRO A 239 -23.98 -16.89 11.48
C PRO A 239 -25.03 -17.32 10.44
N ALA A 240 -25.92 -16.44 10.00
CA ALA A 240 -27.08 -16.80 9.19
C ALA A 240 -26.74 -17.39 7.79
N GLY A 241 -25.82 -16.77 7.05
CA GLY A 241 -25.45 -17.22 5.71
C GLY A 241 -25.31 -16.07 4.71
N VAL A 242 -25.50 -16.37 3.43
CA VAL A 242 -25.45 -15.39 2.33
C VAL A 242 -26.86 -14.89 2.04
N TYR A 243 -27.14 -13.64 2.39
CA TYR A 243 -28.35 -12.94 1.95
C TYR A 243 -28.16 -12.38 0.55
N SER A 244 -29.24 -12.32 -0.22
CA SER A 244 -29.28 -11.59 -1.47
C SER A 244 -30.40 -10.55 -1.47
N GLY A 245 -30.27 -9.56 -2.34
CA GLY A 245 -31.27 -8.54 -2.57
C GLY A 245 -31.10 -7.91 -3.94
N ALA A 246 -31.95 -6.95 -4.25
CA ALA A 246 -31.86 -6.18 -5.48
C ALA A 246 -32.25 -4.72 -5.25
N TYR A 247 -31.83 -3.86 -6.17
CA TYR A 247 -32.20 -2.46 -6.14
C TYR A 247 -33.72 -2.28 -6.28
N ASP A 248 -34.27 -1.50 -5.35
CA ASP A 248 -35.67 -1.07 -5.36
C ASP A 248 -35.76 0.30 -4.71
N ALA A 249 -36.02 1.34 -5.51
CA ALA A 249 -36.10 2.71 -5.04
C ALA A 249 -37.15 2.97 -3.94
N SER A 250 -38.15 2.09 -3.80
CA SER A 250 -39.21 2.19 -2.79
C SER A 250 -38.89 1.47 -1.47
N ALA A 251 -37.91 0.56 -1.47
CA ALA A 251 -37.50 -0.16 -0.27
C ALA A 251 -36.65 0.74 0.66
N PRO A 252 -36.69 0.48 1.98
CA PRO A 252 -35.72 1.07 2.91
C PRO A 252 -34.29 0.86 2.41
N GLY A 253 -33.49 1.92 2.43
CA GLY A 253 -32.12 1.87 1.93
C GLY A 253 -31.99 1.54 0.44
N ARG A 254 -33.10 1.62 -0.31
CA ARG A 254 -33.21 1.32 -1.75
C ARG A 254 -32.81 -0.10 -2.14
N ILE A 255 -32.81 -1.03 -1.19
CA ILE A 255 -32.51 -2.43 -1.41
C ILE A 255 -33.63 -3.27 -0.82
N ARG A 256 -34.23 -4.11 -1.66
CA ARG A 256 -35.15 -5.16 -1.20
C ARG A 256 -34.34 -6.43 -0.95
N TRP A 257 -34.09 -6.72 0.32
CA TRP A 257 -33.46 -7.96 0.75
C TRP A 257 -34.46 -9.10 0.77
N GLU A 258 -34.00 -10.30 0.38
CA GLU A 258 -34.76 -11.51 0.58
C GLU A 258 -34.84 -11.84 2.08
N PRO A 259 -35.98 -12.34 2.59
CA PRO A 259 -36.19 -12.56 4.02
C PRO A 259 -35.40 -13.75 4.57
N ARG A 260 -34.78 -14.56 3.71
CA ARG A 260 -33.97 -15.73 4.06
C ARG A 260 -32.69 -15.75 3.23
N PRO A 261 -31.61 -16.34 3.75
CA PRO A 261 -30.36 -16.47 3.00
C PRO A 261 -30.53 -17.42 1.79
N GLU A 262 -29.85 -17.12 0.68
CA GLU A 262 -29.72 -18.05 -0.46
C GLU A 262 -28.84 -19.26 -0.13
N LEU A 263 -27.86 -19.08 0.77
CA LEU A 263 -27.00 -20.13 1.30
C LEU A 263 -26.93 -19.99 2.81
N GLU A 264 -27.48 -20.94 3.55
CA GLU A 264 -27.30 -21.01 5.00
C GLU A 264 -25.86 -21.39 5.34
N THR A 265 -25.34 -20.86 6.44
CA THR A 265 -24.01 -21.23 6.91
C THR A 265 -23.98 -22.69 7.35
N PRO A 266 -23.09 -23.54 6.79
CA PRO A 266 -22.96 -24.92 7.22
C PRO A 266 -22.50 -25.03 8.68
N PRO A 267 -22.87 -26.12 9.38
CA PRO A 267 -22.29 -26.43 10.69
C PRO A 267 -20.76 -26.48 10.60
N GLY A 268 -20.07 -25.82 11.53
CA GLY A 268 -18.61 -25.84 11.62
C GLY A 268 -18.08 -27.04 12.41
N ASP A 269 -16.80 -27.36 12.25
CA ASP A 269 -16.14 -28.42 13.02
C ASP A 269 -16.00 -28.08 14.52
N PHE A 270 -15.76 -29.13 15.34
CA PHE A 270 -15.79 -29.30 16.81
C PHE A 270 -15.24 -28.16 17.73
N PHE A 271 -14.66 -27.09 17.19
CA PHE A 271 -14.14 -25.92 17.92
C PHE A 271 -14.67 -24.56 17.41
N ARG A 272 -15.41 -24.51 16.30
CA ARG A 272 -15.53 -23.28 15.49
C ARG A 272 -16.88 -22.63 15.40
N ASN A 273 -17.94 -23.21 15.98
CA ASN A 273 -19.24 -22.57 16.12
C ASN A 273 -19.65 -21.79 14.83
N THR A 274 -19.90 -22.53 13.75
CA THR A 274 -20.21 -22.09 12.37
C THR A 274 -19.03 -21.52 11.58
N GLU A 275 -18.89 -22.03 10.35
CA GLU A 275 -17.96 -21.48 9.36
C GLU A 275 -18.34 -20.02 9.07
N ARG A 276 -17.38 -19.11 8.90
CA ARG A 276 -17.70 -17.68 8.67
C ARG A 276 -17.71 -17.38 7.18
N ILE A 277 -18.62 -16.53 6.71
CA ILE A 277 -18.51 -15.98 5.35
C ILE A 277 -17.32 -15.01 5.31
N MET A 278 -16.26 -15.32 4.57
CA MET A 278 -15.00 -14.55 4.62
C MET A 278 -14.84 -13.53 3.49
N GLY A 279 -15.58 -13.68 2.39
CA GLY A 279 -15.53 -12.76 1.27
C GLY A 279 -16.18 -13.34 0.02
N PHE A 280 -16.49 -12.45 -0.93
CA PHE A 280 -16.99 -12.79 -2.26
C PHE A 280 -15.94 -12.44 -3.32
N THR A 281 -16.00 -13.12 -4.46
CA THR A 281 -15.28 -12.68 -5.65
C THR A 281 -15.97 -13.20 -6.91
N GLU A 282 -15.86 -12.45 -8.00
CA GLU A 282 -16.26 -12.93 -9.32
C GLU A 282 -15.03 -13.45 -10.06
N CYS A 283 -15.08 -14.71 -10.51
CA CYS A 283 -14.00 -15.33 -11.27
C CYS A 283 -14.57 -16.01 -12.50
N ASN A 284 -14.08 -15.66 -13.68
CA ASN A 284 -14.61 -16.09 -14.98
C ASN A 284 -16.12 -15.81 -15.13
N GLY A 285 -16.58 -14.67 -14.62
CA GLY A 285 -18.00 -14.26 -14.64
C GLY A 285 -18.90 -15.03 -13.69
N GLN A 286 -18.35 -15.90 -12.82
CA GLN A 286 -19.12 -16.65 -11.84
C GLN A 286 -18.86 -16.14 -10.43
N LEU A 287 -19.93 -15.96 -9.65
CA LEU A 287 -19.85 -15.56 -8.26
C LEU A 287 -19.36 -16.72 -7.39
N HIS A 288 -18.36 -16.43 -6.56
CA HIS A 288 -17.83 -17.33 -5.55
C HIS A 288 -17.90 -16.68 -4.16
N VAL A 289 -18.07 -17.53 -3.14
CA VAL A 289 -18.02 -17.12 -1.74
C VAL A 289 -17.12 -18.06 -0.96
N VAL A 290 -16.27 -17.51 -0.10
CA VAL A 290 -15.50 -18.28 0.87
C VAL A 290 -16.30 -18.41 2.15
N VAL A 291 -16.53 -19.64 2.60
CA VAL A 291 -17.20 -19.97 3.86
C VAL A 291 -16.27 -20.85 4.68
N GLY A 292 -15.61 -20.21 5.63
CA GLY A 292 -14.48 -20.69 6.39
C GLY A 292 -13.45 -21.43 5.54
N ARG A 293 -13.37 -22.75 5.62
CA ARG A 293 -12.37 -23.55 4.85
C ARG A 293 -12.82 -23.92 3.43
N SER A 294 -14.05 -23.60 3.06
CA SER A 294 -14.67 -24.02 1.82
C SER A 294 -14.92 -22.85 0.88
N ILE A 295 -15.02 -23.14 -0.42
CA ILE A 295 -15.45 -22.20 -1.45
C ILE A 295 -16.70 -22.76 -2.11
N TYR A 296 -17.69 -21.89 -2.26
CA TYR A 296 -18.93 -22.20 -2.98
C TYR A 296 -19.02 -21.33 -4.23
N ARG A 297 -19.53 -21.90 -5.31
CA ARG A 297 -19.85 -21.21 -6.56
C ARG A 297 -21.36 -21.12 -6.69
N ARG A 298 -21.86 -19.95 -7.08
CA ARG A 298 -23.28 -19.75 -7.40
C ARG A 298 -23.59 -20.13 -8.85
N SER A 299 -24.73 -20.80 -9.06
CA SER A 299 -25.37 -20.93 -10.37
C SER A 299 -26.47 -19.88 -10.54
N ASP A 300 -26.40 -19.11 -11.61
CA ASP A 300 -27.36 -18.03 -11.89
C ASP A 300 -28.72 -18.54 -12.35
N GLY A 301 -29.74 -17.70 -12.17
CA GLY A 301 -31.10 -18.01 -12.58
C GLY A 301 -32.16 -17.67 -11.53
N PRO A 302 -33.45 -17.88 -11.87
CA PRO A 302 -34.56 -17.61 -10.96
C PRO A 302 -34.61 -18.57 -9.76
N ARG A 303 -33.84 -19.65 -9.80
CA ARG A 303 -33.66 -20.62 -8.69
C ARG A 303 -32.18 -20.90 -8.53
N PRO A 304 -31.42 -19.95 -7.94
CA PRO A 304 -29.98 -20.11 -7.83
C PRO A 304 -29.63 -21.25 -6.89
N LYS A 305 -28.43 -21.81 -7.08
CA LYS A 305 -27.88 -22.85 -6.21
C LYS A 305 -26.43 -22.51 -5.90
N TRP A 306 -26.01 -22.88 -4.71
CA TRP A 306 -24.63 -22.78 -4.28
C TRP A 306 -24.02 -24.18 -4.22
N GLU A 307 -22.97 -24.40 -4.98
CA GLU A 307 -22.24 -25.67 -5.04
C GLU A 307 -20.89 -25.51 -4.33
N LYS A 308 -20.56 -26.42 -3.41
CA LYS A 308 -19.24 -26.46 -2.80
C LYS A 308 -18.24 -27.00 -3.81
N VAL A 309 -17.30 -26.17 -4.23
CA VAL A 309 -16.33 -26.50 -5.29
C VAL A 309 -14.94 -26.82 -4.76
N TYR A 310 -14.62 -26.37 -3.55
CA TYR A 310 -13.33 -26.62 -2.91
C TYR A 310 -13.46 -26.62 -1.40
N THR A 311 -12.67 -27.47 -0.74
CA THR A 311 -12.45 -27.46 0.71
C THR A 311 -10.97 -27.63 0.96
N ASN A 312 -10.35 -26.69 1.68
CA ASN A 312 -8.97 -26.89 2.14
C ASN A 312 -8.95 -28.00 3.19
N SER A 313 -8.28 -29.12 2.92
CA SER A 313 -8.21 -30.30 3.78
C SER A 313 -7.19 -30.20 4.92
N ASP A 314 -6.29 -29.22 4.89
CA ASP A 314 -5.25 -29.06 5.93
C ASP A 314 -5.87 -28.73 7.30
N GLY A 315 -5.86 -29.73 8.19
CA GLY A 315 -6.46 -29.70 9.53
C GLY A 315 -5.63 -28.98 10.59
N ARG A 316 -4.47 -28.42 10.24
CA ARG A 316 -3.66 -27.60 11.16
C ARG A 316 -4.44 -26.38 11.66
N SER A 317 -4.08 -25.89 12.85
CA SER A 317 -4.80 -24.85 13.59
C SER A 317 -5.05 -23.60 12.73
N VAL A 318 -6.27 -23.51 12.20
CA VAL A 318 -6.83 -22.34 11.53
C VAL A 318 -8.03 -21.88 12.37
N MET A 319 -8.29 -20.58 12.53
CA MET A 319 -9.37 -20.12 13.43
C MET A 319 -10.67 -19.85 12.68
N THR A 320 -10.54 -19.29 11.49
CA THR A 320 -11.59 -18.76 10.61
C THR A 320 -11.51 -19.35 9.20
N GLY A 321 -10.33 -19.78 8.71
CA GLY A 321 -10.20 -20.55 7.45
C GLY A 321 -9.51 -19.80 6.31
N LEU A 322 -10.09 -19.86 5.11
CA LEU A 322 -9.61 -19.19 3.91
C LEU A 322 -10.05 -17.72 3.91
N ARG A 323 -9.24 -16.84 3.30
CA ARG A 323 -9.43 -15.38 3.31
C ARG A 323 -9.10 -14.74 1.97
N GLY A 324 -9.64 -13.54 1.78
CA GLY A 324 -9.37 -12.65 0.66
C GLY A 324 -9.56 -13.27 -0.73
N PRO A 325 -10.67 -13.98 -1.02
CA PRO A 325 -10.90 -14.52 -2.36
C PRO A 325 -10.77 -13.43 -3.42
N THR A 326 -9.91 -13.68 -4.39
CA THR A 326 -9.58 -12.69 -5.42
C THR A 326 -9.40 -13.39 -6.76
N ALA A 327 -10.08 -12.92 -7.80
CA ALA A 327 -9.77 -13.33 -9.16
C ALA A 327 -8.46 -12.69 -9.64
N VAL A 328 -7.54 -13.54 -10.10
CA VAL A 328 -6.24 -13.15 -10.66
C VAL A 328 -6.10 -13.73 -12.08
N PRO A 329 -5.27 -13.14 -12.96
CA PRO A 329 -4.99 -13.73 -14.27
C PRO A 329 -4.51 -15.17 -14.14
N HIS A 330 -5.05 -16.06 -14.98
CA HIS A 330 -4.59 -17.45 -15.01
C HIS A 330 -3.18 -17.54 -15.63
N PRO A 331 -2.24 -18.35 -15.10
CA PRO A 331 -0.88 -18.44 -15.65
C PRO A 331 -0.78 -18.89 -17.11
N SER A 332 -1.80 -19.61 -17.61
CA SER A 332 -1.89 -19.98 -19.04
C SER A 332 -2.22 -18.81 -19.97
N GLY A 333 -2.52 -17.62 -19.43
CA GLY A 333 -3.01 -16.47 -20.18
C GLY A 333 -4.48 -16.53 -20.59
N LYS A 334 -5.20 -17.61 -20.24
CA LYS A 334 -6.61 -17.81 -20.60
C LYS A 334 -7.51 -17.79 -19.36
N GLY A 335 -8.32 -16.75 -19.23
CA GLY A 335 -9.26 -16.58 -18.12
C GLY A 335 -8.58 -16.21 -16.80
N GLN A 336 -9.27 -16.50 -15.71
CA GLN A 336 -8.88 -16.16 -14.35
C GLN A 336 -8.75 -17.41 -13.46
N ALA A 337 -7.90 -17.30 -12.45
CA ALA A 337 -7.77 -18.23 -11.33
C ALA A 337 -8.28 -17.57 -10.05
N LEU A 338 -8.66 -18.37 -9.06
CA LEU A 338 -9.01 -17.89 -7.73
C LEU A 338 -7.77 -17.91 -6.83
N LEU A 339 -7.44 -16.78 -6.22
CA LEU A 339 -6.41 -16.68 -5.19
C LEU A 339 -7.08 -16.53 -3.82
N VAL A 340 -6.63 -17.30 -2.84
CA VAL A 340 -7.05 -17.23 -1.45
C VAL A 340 -5.84 -17.36 -0.52
N ALA A 341 -5.93 -16.80 0.68
CA ALA A 341 -4.97 -17.02 1.74
C ALA A 341 -5.54 -18.00 2.77
N LEU A 342 -4.75 -19.00 3.16
CA LEU A 342 -5.02 -19.78 4.37
C LEU A 342 -4.29 -19.09 5.53
N GLU A 343 -5.00 -18.78 6.61
CA GLU A 343 -4.35 -18.29 7.83
C GLU A 343 -3.76 -19.43 8.67
N GLY A 344 -3.08 -19.09 9.75
CA GLY A 344 -2.79 -19.99 10.85
C GLY A 344 -1.35 -20.46 10.94
N THR A 345 -1.16 -21.62 11.59
CA THR A 345 0.17 -22.22 11.77
C THR A 345 0.74 -22.84 10.49
N ALA A 346 -0.02 -22.77 9.39
CA ALA A 346 0.35 -23.18 8.04
C ALA A 346 -0.01 -22.10 7.02
N CYS A 347 0.14 -20.82 7.40
CA CYS A 347 -0.28 -19.68 6.59
C CYS A 347 0.35 -19.70 5.19
N ARG A 348 -0.48 -19.64 4.14
CA ARG A 348 -0.05 -19.79 2.74
C ARG A 348 -0.99 -19.14 1.73
N MET A 349 -0.45 -18.77 0.58
CA MET A 349 -1.19 -18.32 -0.59
C MET A 349 -1.51 -19.52 -1.48
N ILE A 350 -2.78 -19.71 -1.82
CA ILE A 350 -3.27 -20.84 -2.61
C ILE A 350 -4.00 -20.29 -3.83
N ARG A 351 -3.56 -20.71 -5.02
CA ARG A 351 -4.28 -20.47 -6.27
C ARG A 351 -5.04 -21.72 -6.68
N LEU A 352 -6.30 -21.55 -7.01
CA LEU A 352 -7.22 -22.59 -7.48
C LEU A 352 -7.54 -22.33 -8.95
N ASP A 353 -7.55 -23.37 -9.75
CA ASP A 353 -7.90 -23.31 -11.17
C ASP A 353 -9.37 -23.76 -11.41
N PRO A 354 -10.32 -22.83 -11.62
CA PRO A 354 -11.71 -23.19 -11.89
C PRO A 354 -11.92 -24.03 -13.16
N GLN A 355 -10.98 -23.97 -14.12
CA GLN A 355 -11.05 -24.73 -15.37
C GLN A 355 -10.59 -26.18 -15.20
N ASN A 356 -9.86 -26.48 -14.13
CA ASN A 356 -9.35 -27.81 -13.80
C ASN A 356 -9.87 -28.29 -12.43
N HIS A 357 -11.19 -28.34 -12.28
CA HIS A 357 -11.87 -28.82 -11.06
C HIS A 357 -11.33 -28.21 -9.76
N TYR A 358 -10.99 -26.91 -9.79
CA TYR A 358 -10.42 -26.19 -8.65
C TYR A 358 -9.15 -26.83 -8.09
N SER A 359 -8.30 -27.41 -8.96
CA SER A 359 -6.99 -27.91 -8.56
C SER A 359 -6.19 -26.81 -7.87
N ALA A 360 -5.63 -27.12 -6.70
CA ALA A 360 -4.98 -26.15 -5.83
C ALA A 360 -3.45 -26.19 -6.00
N VAL A 361 -2.85 -25.01 -6.14
CA VAL A 361 -1.41 -24.79 -6.15
C VAL A 361 -1.06 -23.84 -5.02
N VAL A 362 -0.13 -24.22 -4.15
CA VAL A 362 0.44 -23.30 -3.16
C VAL A 362 1.44 -22.41 -3.90
N GLU A 363 1.13 -21.11 -4.01
CA GLU A 363 2.04 -20.15 -4.62
C GLU A 363 3.13 -19.68 -3.66
N LEU A 364 2.79 -19.58 -2.36
CA LEU A 364 3.71 -19.09 -1.34
C LEU A 364 3.40 -19.71 0.03
N ASP A 365 4.40 -20.27 0.69
CA ASP A 365 4.38 -20.50 2.14
C ASP A 365 4.79 -19.20 2.86
N VAL A 366 3.81 -18.54 3.47
CA VAL A 366 4.02 -17.22 4.07
C VAL A 366 4.91 -17.34 5.30
N LEU A 367 4.73 -18.38 6.13
CA LEU A 367 5.54 -18.53 7.34
C LEU A 367 7.02 -18.79 7.02
N SER A 368 7.29 -19.56 5.96
CA SER A 368 8.66 -19.83 5.50
C SER A 368 9.31 -18.58 4.86
N LEU A 369 8.54 -17.76 4.14
CA LEU A 369 9.01 -16.44 3.69
C LEU A 369 9.36 -15.55 4.88
N LEU A 370 8.46 -15.44 5.85
CA LEU A 370 8.67 -14.60 7.04
C LEU A 370 9.87 -15.09 7.84
N GLU A 371 10.02 -16.41 8.06
CA GLU A 371 11.19 -16.98 8.73
C GLU A 371 12.51 -16.57 8.07
N LYS A 372 12.58 -16.65 6.74
CA LYS A 372 13.75 -16.23 5.96
C LYS A 372 14.05 -14.74 6.13
N GLU A 373 13.03 -13.88 6.00
CA GLU A 373 13.20 -12.42 6.02
C GLU A 373 13.40 -11.87 7.44
N TRP A 374 12.87 -12.56 8.46
CA TRP A 374 12.87 -12.10 9.84
C TRP A 374 13.90 -12.81 10.72
N GLY A 375 14.47 -13.91 10.27
CA GLY A 375 15.36 -14.76 11.07
C GLY A 375 14.64 -15.52 12.19
N ILE A 376 13.31 -15.47 12.24
CA ILE A 376 12.47 -16.18 13.20
C ILE A 376 11.16 -16.60 12.55
N ARG A 377 10.79 -17.87 12.69
CA ARG A 377 9.50 -18.37 12.20
C ARG A 377 8.36 -17.90 13.09
N PRO A 378 7.32 -17.26 12.55
CA PRO A 378 6.14 -16.95 13.33
C PRO A 378 5.39 -18.20 13.80
N LEU A 379 4.74 -18.08 14.96
CA LEU A 379 3.86 -19.12 15.49
C LEU A 379 2.54 -19.18 14.72
N TYR A 380 2.06 -18.03 14.26
CA TYR A 380 0.78 -17.87 13.58
C TYR A 380 0.84 -16.64 12.67
N ALA A 381 0.21 -16.71 11.49
CA ALA A 381 0.04 -15.53 10.65
C ALA A 381 -1.34 -15.52 9.97
N GLU A 382 -1.82 -14.31 9.69
CA GLU A 382 -2.97 -14.07 8.83
C GLU A 382 -2.51 -13.28 7.60
N ALA A 383 -2.85 -13.77 6.41
CA ALA A 383 -2.67 -13.06 5.15
C ALA A 383 -4.05 -12.90 4.47
N GLY A 384 -4.16 -11.93 3.55
CA GLY A 384 -5.44 -11.66 2.88
C GLY A 384 -6.49 -11.08 3.83
N MET A 385 -6.04 -10.30 4.83
CA MET A 385 -6.90 -9.63 5.80
C MET A 385 -7.57 -8.36 5.26
N ASN A 386 -7.30 -7.99 4.01
CA ASN A 386 -7.89 -6.79 3.42
C ASN A 386 -9.39 -7.00 3.29
N HIS A 387 -10.19 -6.20 4.02
CA HIS A 387 -11.64 -6.35 4.04
C HIS A 387 -12.37 -5.53 2.96
N CYS A 388 -11.66 -4.84 2.06
CA CYS A 388 -12.26 -4.16 0.91
C CYS A 388 -12.76 -5.18 -0.13
N GLY A 389 -14.05 -5.17 -0.42
CA GLY A 389 -14.68 -5.91 -1.52
C GLY A 389 -14.60 -7.43 -1.41
N GLY A 390 -14.24 -7.96 -0.24
CA GLY A 390 -14.03 -9.40 -0.05
C GLY A 390 -12.73 -9.95 -0.63
N GLY A 391 -11.75 -9.12 -1.01
CA GLY A 391 -10.53 -9.59 -1.70
C GLY A 391 -9.25 -8.80 -1.41
N MET A 392 -8.18 -9.20 -2.08
CA MET A 392 -6.87 -8.56 -2.06
C MET A 392 -6.89 -7.35 -3.00
N THR A 393 -6.32 -6.22 -2.55
CA THR A 393 -6.48 -4.95 -3.24
C THR A 393 -5.62 -4.92 -4.51
N ARG A 394 -6.28 -4.92 -5.67
CA ARG A 394 -5.63 -4.73 -6.97
C ARG A 394 -5.22 -3.27 -7.14
N ILE A 395 -3.99 -3.07 -7.58
CA ILE A 395 -3.45 -1.78 -7.99
C ILE A 395 -2.91 -1.92 -9.41
N LYS A 396 -3.09 -0.87 -10.22
CA LYS A 396 -2.52 -0.80 -11.55
C LYS A 396 -1.39 0.20 -11.52
N ASP A 397 -0.21 -0.24 -11.89
CA ASP A 397 0.93 0.64 -12.04
C ASP A 397 0.81 1.44 -13.33
N SER A 398 0.75 2.76 -13.19
CA SER A 398 0.60 3.69 -14.31
C SER A 398 1.83 3.69 -15.22
N GLU A 399 3.02 3.41 -14.68
CA GLU A 399 4.28 3.42 -15.42
C GLU A 399 4.47 2.15 -16.27
N SER A 400 4.40 0.96 -15.66
CA SER A 400 4.57 -0.30 -16.40
C SER A 400 3.27 -0.87 -16.98
N GLY A 401 2.11 -0.31 -16.62
CA GLY A 401 0.79 -0.83 -17.00
C GLY A 401 0.40 -2.15 -16.32
N ARG A 402 1.26 -2.69 -15.45
CA ARG A 402 1.09 -4.00 -14.79
C ARG A 402 0.20 -3.91 -13.56
N ASP A 403 -0.51 -5.00 -13.30
CA ASP A 403 -1.30 -5.17 -12.09
C ASP A 403 -0.47 -5.78 -10.95
N PHE A 404 -0.73 -5.31 -9.74
CA PHE A 404 -0.25 -5.91 -8.50
C PHE A 404 -1.40 -6.09 -7.52
N TRP A 405 -1.24 -7.02 -6.58
CA TRP A 405 -2.19 -7.25 -5.49
C TRP A 405 -1.50 -7.03 -4.16
N LEU A 406 -2.04 -6.12 -3.36
CA LEU A 406 -1.57 -5.83 -2.01
C LEU A 406 -2.31 -6.71 -1.02
N ILE A 407 -1.56 -7.28 -0.06
CA ILE A 407 -2.06 -8.31 0.85
C ILE A 407 -1.50 -8.03 2.25
N GLY A 408 -2.33 -7.50 3.16
CA GLY A 408 -1.93 -7.25 4.54
C GLY A 408 -1.58 -8.53 5.31
N ILE A 409 -0.56 -8.45 6.17
CA ILE A 409 -0.11 -9.54 7.05
C ILE A 409 -0.21 -9.12 8.52
N GLY A 410 -0.76 -10.01 9.34
CA GLY A 410 -0.67 -9.98 10.80
C GLY A 410 0.07 -11.23 11.28
N SER A 411 0.94 -11.11 12.29
CA SER A 411 1.81 -12.23 12.69
C SER A 411 2.09 -12.27 14.19
N GLN A 412 2.06 -13.48 14.77
CA GLN A 412 2.42 -13.74 16.17
C GLN A 412 3.80 -14.37 16.24
N LEU A 413 4.73 -13.72 16.93
CA LEU A 413 6.09 -14.22 17.11
C LEU A 413 6.31 -14.93 18.46
N GLY A 414 5.46 -14.68 19.46
CA GLY A 414 5.63 -15.26 20.79
C GLY A 414 4.35 -15.34 21.64
N PRO A 415 4.43 -15.94 22.84
CA PRO A 415 3.29 -16.26 23.70
C PRO A 415 2.55 -15.05 24.32
N GLY A 416 2.94 -13.82 23.95
CA GLY A 416 2.14 -12.63 24.19
C GLY A 416 2.32 -11.92 25.52
N ARG A 417 3.52 -11.98 26.12
CA ARG A 417 3.98 -11.13 27.24
C ARG A 417 5.50 -10.95 27.15
N PRO A 418 6.07 -9.79 27.52
CA PRO A 418 5.46 -8.50 27.95
C PRO A 418 4.75 -7.71 26.83
N GLN A 419 4.08 -6.58 27.18
CA GLN A 419 3.37 -5.69 26.25
C GLN A 419 4.31 -5.12 25.18
N HIS A 420 5.48 -4.62 25.56
CA HIS A 420 6.56 -4.35 24.61
C HIS A 420 7.64 -5.39 24.84
N GLY A 421 8.08 -6.04 23.78
CA GLY A 421 9.10 -7.08 23.89
C GLY A 421 9.84 -7.30 22.59
N THR A 422 10.79 -8.23 22.61
CA THR A 422 11.48 -8.69 21.40
C THR A 422 11.33 -10.20 21.23
N ALA A 423 11.26 -10.64 19.98
CA ALA A 423 11.27 -12.05 19.60
C ALA A 423 12.17 -12.20 18.37
N GLY A 424 13.24 -13.00 18.47
CA GLY A 424 14.23 -13.13 17.39
C GLY A 424 14.86 -11.79 16.98
N GLY A 425 15.08 -10.88 17.94
CA GLY A 425 15.60 -9.52 17.67
C GLY A 425 14.57 -8.53 17.11
N ARG A 426 13.35 -8.97 16.79
CA ARG A 426 12.28 -8.10 16.29
C ARG A 426 11.45 -7.51 17.40
N LYS A 427 11.08 -6.23 17.29
CA LYS A 427 10.19 -5.57 18.25
C LYS A 427 8.76 -6.11 18.09
N THR A 428 8.10 -6.34 19.22
CA THR A 428 6.74 -6.87 19.27
C THR A 428 5.88 -6.06 20.22
N PHE A 429 4.57 -6.10 20.00
CA PHE A 429 3.57 -5.59 20.93
C PHE A 429 2.63 -6.72 21.35
N PHE A 430 2.64 -7.14 22.61
CA PHE A 430 2.00 -8.38 23.09
C PHE A 430 2.38 -9.61 22.26
N GLY A 431 3.65 -9.73 21.86
CA GLY A 431 4.14 -10.81 21.00
C GLY A 431 3.68 -10.75 19.54
N LEU A 432 2.98 -9.69 19.15
CA LEU A 432 2.55 -9.41 17.79
C LEU A 432 3.62 -8.62 17.05
N GLU A 433 3.86 -8.95 15.79
CA GLU A 433 4.71 -8.14 14.93
C GLU A 433 4.03 -6.80 14.64
N ARG A 434 4.79 -5.70 14.78
CA ARG A 434 4.26 -4.32 14.82
C ARG A 434 4.76 -3.40 13.69
N GLY A 435 5.23 -3.97 12.58
CA GLY A 435 5.84 -3.25 11.46
C GLY A 435 4.91 -2.97 10.28
N ALA A 436 3.62 -3.33 10.35
CA ALA A 436 2.65 -3.20 9.26
C ALA A 436 3.11 -3.84 7.95
N TRP A 437 3.43 -5.13 8.01
CA TRP A 437 3.89 -5.90 6.85
C TRP A 437 2.76 -6.28 5.90
N TYR A 438 3.09 -6.34 4.62
CA TYR A 438 2.20 -6.76 3.56
C TYR A 438 2.99 -7.40 2.41
N LEU A 439 2.31 -8.22 1.61
CA LEU A 439 2.85 -8.76 0.36
C LEU A 439 2.38 -7.92 -0.81
N VAL A 440 3.25 -7.83 -1.82
CA VAL A 440 2.96 -7.33 -3.15
C VAL A 440 3.10 -8.51 -4.11
N ARG A 441 1.98 -8.97 -4.67
CA ARG A 441 1.96 -10.03 -5.69
C ARG A 441 1.91 -9.42 -7.08
N ASN A 442 2.76 -9.86 -8.01
CA ASN A 442 2.68 -9.44 -9.41
C ASN A 442 1.80 -10.37 -10.27
N THR A 443 1.62 -10.05 -11.54
CA THR A 443 0.82 -10.87 -12.49
C THR A 443 1.38 -12.27 -12.71
N SER A 444 2.69 -12.46 -12.57
CA SER A 444 3.37 -13.76 -12.74
C SER A 444 3.22 -14.68 -11.51
N GLY A 445 2.66 -14.18 -10.40
CA GLY A 445 2.53 -14.93 -9.16
C GLY A 445 3.77 -14.88 -8.27
N GLU A 446 4.68 -13.93 -8.51
CA GLU A 446 5.80 -13.65 -7.61
C GLU A 446 5.38 -12.68 -6.51
N TYR A 447 5.97 -12.83 -5.34
CA TYR A 447 5.63 -12.06 -4.14
C TYR A 447 6.84 -11.30 -3.62
N ALA A 448 6.63 -10.06 -3.23
CA ALA A 448 7.60 -9.25 -2.51
C ALA A 448 7.06 -8.86 -1.14
N LEU A 449 7.85 -9.02 -0.09
CA LEU A 449 7.52 -8.60 1.26
C LEU A 449 7.86 -7.10 1.43
N ARG A 450 6.92 -6.33 2.00
CA ARG A 450 7.02 -4.89 2.22
C ARG A 450 6.43 -4.51 3.58
N HIS A 451 6.72 -3.29 4.03
CA HIS A 451 6.17 -2.73 5.27
C HIS A 451 6.08 -1.20 5.18
N ILE A 452 5.30 -0.60 6.08
CA ILE A 452 5.23 0.86 6.20
C ILE A 452 6.48 1.36 6.92
N VAL A 453 7.21 2.30 6.31
CA VAL A 453 8.41 2.89 6.90
C VAL A 453 8.05 4.21 7.58
N ASP A 454 8.31 4.28 8.89
CA ASP A 454 8.15 5.50 9.67
C ASP A 454 9.29 5.61 10.68
N ALA A 455 10.04 6.72 10.62
CA ALA A 455 11.19 6.98 11.50
C ALA A 455 10.82 7.12 12.98
N SER A 456 9.55 7.41 13.29
CA SER A 456 9.05 7.44 14.67
C SER A 456 8.85 6.04 15.29
N ASP A 457 8.96 4.98 14.47
CA ASP A 457 8.81 3.57 14.87
C ASP A 457 7.53 3.28 15.68
N PRO A 458 6.34 3.62 15.15
CA PRO A 458 5.06 3.42 15.84
C PRO A 458 4.67 1.93 15.92
N VAL A 459 3.65 1.62 16.73
CA VAL A 459 3.09 0.27 16.84
C VAL A 459 2.06 0.07 15.73
N LEU A 460 2.49 -0.44 14.59
CA LEU A 460 1.62 -0.65 13.42
C LEU A 460 1.33 -2.14 13.24
N ILE A 461 0.43 -2.68 14.05
CA ILE A 461 0.06 -4.10 13.92
C ILE A 461 -0.87 -4.24 12.72
N ALA A 462 -0.61 -5.20 11.83
CA ALA A 462 -1.52 -5.68 10.79
C ALA A 462 -2.19 -4.61 9.89
N PRO A 463 -1.77 -4.45 8.62
CA PRO A 463 -2.57 -3.74 7.63
C PRO A 463 -3.88 -4.50 7.37
N ARG A 464 -5.01 -3.81 7.51
CA ARG A 464 -6.38 -4.36 7.37
C ARG A 464 -7.12 -3.86 6.15
N THR A 465 -6.69 -2.74 5.58
CA THR A 465 -7.37 -2.14 4.45
C THR A 465 -6.40 -1.37 3.56
N PHE A 466 -6.63 -1.41 2.26
CA PHE A 466 -5.86 -0.68 1.25
C PHE A 466 -6.84 -0.10 0.25
N CYS A 467 -6.71 1.18 -0.05
CA CYS A 467 -7.59 1.87 -0.99
C CYS A 467 -6.78 2.82 -1.85
N LEU A 468 -7.03 2.83 -3.17
CA LEU A 468 -6.48 3.86 -4.04
C LEU A 468 -6.98 5.23 -3.61
N SER A 469 -6.13 6.25 -3.72
CA SER A 469 -6.56 7.61 -3.44
C SER A 469 -7.64 8.06 -4.44
N PRO A 470 -8.76 8.65 -3.97
CA PRO A 470 -9.75 9.27 -4.85
C PRO A 470 -9.36 10.71 -5.22
N PHE A 471 -8.29 11.25 -4.66
CA PHE A 471 -7.98 12.67 -4.72
C PHE A 471 -7.20 13.02 -5.98
N PRO A 472 -7.66 14.00 -6.78
CA PRO A 472 -6.94 14.43 -7.99
C PRO A 472 -5.49 14.83 -7.73
N GLU A 473 -5.19 15.37 -6.55
CA GLU A 473 -3.86 15.78 -6.10
C GLU A 473 -2.87 14.61 -5.99
N ASP A 474 -3.36 13.36 -6.02
CA ASP A 474 -2.53 12.16 -5.97
C ASP A 474 -2.26 11.57 -7.37
N ASP A 475 -2.95 12.05 -8.41
CA ASP A 475 -2.80 11.63 -9.82
C ASP A 475 -2.77 10.10 -9.99
N GLY A 476 -3.59 9.38 -9.22
CA GLY A 476 -3.64 7.92 -9.22
C GLY A 476 -2.42 7.20 -8.64
N ASN A 477 -1.46 7.93 -8.06
CA ASN A 477 -0.17 7.42 -7.59
C ASN A 477 -0.08 7.33 -6.05
N ALA A 478 -1.21 7.28 -5.35
CA ALA A 478 -1.24 7.12 -3.90
C ALA A 478 -2.25 6.07 -3.43
N ILE A 479 -1.92 5.46 -2.30
CA ILE A 479 -2.68 4.40 -1.65
C ILE A 479 -2.80 4.74 -0.17
N TYR A 480 -4.01 4.63 0.36
CA TYR A 480 -4.24 4.70 1.79
C TYR A 480 -4.26 3.30 2.38
N ILE A 481 -3.48 3.08 3.43
CA ILE A 481 -3.32 1.82 4.15
C ILE A 481 -3.77 2.04 5.58
N GLY A 482 -4.79 1.32 6.03
CA GLY A 482 -5.29 1.37 7.41
C GLY A 482 -5.13 0.03 8.10
N GLY A 483 -5.11 0.03 9.42
CA GLY A 483 -4.90 -1.21 10.15
C GLY A 483 -5.12 -1.15 11.65
N TYR A 484 -4.43 -2.10 12.28
CA TYR A 484 -4.60 -2.62 13.63
C TYR A 484 -5.58 -3.80 13.72
N ASP A 485 -5.08 -4.93 14.22
CA ASP A 485 -5.86 -6.09 14.70
C ASP A 485 -5.31 -6.44 16.07
N CYS A 486 -6.16 -6.35 17.09
CA CYS A 486 -5.71 -6.51 18.47
C CYS A 486 -5.49 -7.97 18.88
N TRP A 487 -5.96 -8.96 18.10
CA TRP A 487 -5.92 -10.40 18.45
C TRP A 487 -6.29 -10.70 19.90
N GLY A 488 -7.38 -10.09 20.36
CA GLY A 488 -7.88 -10.30 21.72
C GLY A 488 -7.03 -9.66 22.82
N LYS A 489 -6.10 -8.78 22.48
CA LYS A 489 -5.30 -8.01 23.44
C LYS A 489 -5.98 -6.67 23.75
N PRO A 490 -5.82 -6.13 24.98
CA PRO A 490 -6.24 -4.78 25.30
C PRO A 490 -5.76 -3.77 24.25
N ALA A 491 -6.66 -2.92 23.79
CA ALA A 491 -6.39 -1.89 22.81
C ALA A 491 -7.16 -0.62 23.17
N HIS A 492 -6.67 0.54 22.77
CA HIS A 492 -7.39 1.80 22.86
C HIS A 492 -6.71 2.83 21.96
N ASN A 493 -7.47 3.49 21.07
CA ASN A 493 -6.96 4.47 20.10
C ASN A 493 -5.77 3.98 19.26
N THR A 494 -5.80 2.70 18.93
CA THR A 494 -4.75 2.03 18.19
C THR A 494 -5.00 2.00 16.69
N GLY A 495 -6.19 2.38 16.22
CA GLY A 495 -6.47 2.48 14.79
C GLY A 495 -5.62 3.55 14.12
N TRP A 496 -5.04 3.21 12.96
CA TRP A 496 -4.13 4.09 12.22
C TRP A 496 -4.41 4.02 10.72
N MET A 497 -4.02 5.07 9.99
CA MET A 497 -3.98 5.09 8.54
C MET A 497 -2.79 5.88 8.02
N TYR A 498 -2.14 5.38 6.97
CA TYR A 498 -1.06 6.04 6.24
C TYR A 498 -1.46 6.23 4.79
N ARG A 499 -1.01 7.33 4.18
CA ARG A 499 -0.98 7.52 2.73
C ARG A 499 0.43 7.18 2.24
N GLY A 500 0.56 6.19 1.37
CA GLY A 500 1.79 5.81 0.68
C GLY A 500 1.76 6.23 -0.80
N THR A 501 2.89 6.64 -1.37
CA THR A 501 3.05 6.71 -2.83
C THR A 501 3.09 5.31 -3.41
N LEU A 502 2.71 5.16 -4.68
CA LEU A 502 2.76 3.87 -5.36
C LEU A 502 4.18 3.27 -5.35
N ASP A 503 5.20 4.10 -5.57
CA ASP A 503 6.61 3.67 -5.49
C ASP A 503 7.00 3.19 -4.09
N GLY A 504 6.59 3.92 -3.05
CA GLY A 504 6.84 3.53 -1.66
C GLY A 504 6.17 2.21 -1.32
N VAL A 505 4.93 2.01 -1.79
CA VAL A 505 4.16 0.76 -1.57
C VAL A 505 4.74 -0.42 -2.35
N LEU A 506 5.17 -0.20 -3.59
CA LEU A 506 5.82 -1.25 -4.40
C LEU A 506 7.28 -1.49 -3.98
N GLY A 507 7.85 -0.60 -3.16
CA GLY A 507 9.26 -0.61 -2.77
C GLY A 507 10.20 -0.34 -3.94
N ARG A 508 9.77 0.48 -4.90
CA ARG A 508 10.67 1.11 -5.88
C ARG A 508 11.44 2.18 -5.12
N ALA A 509 12.70 2.42 -5.48
CA ALA A 509 13.50 3.45 -4.82
C ALA A 509 12.71 4.77 -4.84
N VAL A 510 12.26 5.22 -3.67
CA VAL A 510 11.61 6.53 -3.52
C VAL A 510 12.72 7.55 -3.69
N LEU A 511 12.96 7.95 -4.93
CA LEU A 511 13.52 9.27 -5.17
C LEU A 511 12.54 10.27 -4.51
N PRO A 512 13.05 11.28 -3.79
CA PRO A 512 12.19 12.24 -3.10
C PRO A 512 11.12 12.78 -4.06
N PRO A 513 9.86 12.92 -3.61
CA PRO A 513 8.80 13.40 -4.48
C PRO A 513 9.21 14.74 -5.08
N LYS A 514 9.19 14.81 -6.41
CA LYS A 514 9.29 16.07 -7.13
C LYS A 514 8.15 16.97 -6.62
N PRO A 515 8.41 18.23 -6.20
CA PRO A 515 7.32 19.17 -6.00
C PRO A 515 6.48 19.20 -7.27
N GLU A 516 5.16 19.11 -7.12
CA GLU A 516 4.19 19.00 -8.21
C GLU A 516 4.59 19.89 -9.38
N ALA A 517 4.62 19.30 -10.58
CA ALA A 517 4.74 20.07 -11.80
C ALA A 517 3.48 20.92 -11.91
N THR A 518 3.56 22.17 -11.44
CA THR A 518 2.57 23.20 -11.75
C THR A 518 2.34 23.16 -13.27
N PRO A 519 1.09 23.03 -13.73
CA PRO A 519 0.80 22.93 -15.15
C PRO A 519 1.33 24.18 -15.84
N ALA A 520 2.22 23.95 -16.80
CA ALA A 520 2.73 24.89 -17.77
C ALA A 520 3.09 26.31 -17.25
N ARG A 521 4.40 26.56 -17.16
CA ARG A 521 5.03 27.62 -17.95
C ARG A 521 4.38 29.03 -17.87
N THR A 522 4.04 29.54 -16.67
CA THR A 522 3.77 30.99 -16.47
C THR A 522 3.92 31.47 -15.01
N GLN A 523 4.67 30.79 -14.14
CA GLN A 523 5.09 31.41 -12.88
C GLN A 523 6.59 31.70 -12.93
N THR A 524 6.89 32.97 -13.23
CA THR A 524 8.13 33.61 -12.82
C THR A 524 8.22 33.50 -11.30
N SER A 525 9.09 32.63 -10.79
CA SER A 525 9.52 32.72 -9.39
C SER A 525 9.91 34.19 -9.11
N PRO A 526 9.48 34.79 -7.99
CA PRO A 526 9.91 36.13 -7.63
C PRO A 526 11.36 36.05 -7.14
N GLY A 527 12.30 35.96 -8.09
CA GLY A 527 13.73 35.85 -7.88
C GLY A 527 14.47 35.53 -9.19
N PRO A 528 15.75 35.91 -9.35
CA PRO A 528 16.49 35.82 -10.62
C PRO A 528 16.95 34.39 -10.99
N PHE A 529 16.60 33.37 -10.20
CA PHE A 529 17.12 32.01 -10.35
C PHE A 529 16.04 30.99 -10.71
N HIS A 530 16.42 30.02 -11.55
CA HIS A 530 15.61 28.87 -11.93
C HIS A 530 16.15 27.60 -11.26
N LEU A 531 15.26 26.74 -10.77
CA LEU A 531 15.62 25.45 -10.18
C LEU A 531 15.68 24.37 -11.26
N PHE A 532 16.73 23.55 -11.24
CA PHE A 532 16.95 22.45 -12.17
C PHE A 532 17.47 21.22 -11.41
N TRP A 533 17.11 20.02 -11.88
CA TRP A 533 17.47 18.74 -11.31
C TRP A 533 18.36 17.98 -12.29
N GLY A 534 19.46 17.39 -11.83
CA GLY A 534 20.34 16.66 -12.72
C GLY A 534 21.38 15.82 -12.02
N ASP A 535 22.07 15.01 -12.81
CA ASP A 535 23.11 14.08 -12.36
C ASP A 535 24.39 14.30 -13.17
N LEU A 536 25.49 14.62 -12.50
CA LEU A 536 26.77 14.93 -13.14
C LEU A 536 27.81 13.81 -13.00
N HIS A 537 27.41 12.65 -12.51
CA HIS A 537 28.32 11.53 -12.27
C HIS A 537 27.64 10.18 -12.54
N ALA A 538 27.59 9.80 -13.82
CA ALA A 538 27.01 8.54 -14.25
C ALA A 538 28.01 7.70 -15.07
N HIS A 539 27.99 6.38 -14.82
CA HIS A 539 28.81 5.38 -15.51
C HIS A 539 27.95 4.45 -16.37
N THR A 540 28.51 3.97 -17.47
CA THR A 540 27.84 3.14 -18.47
C THR A 540 28.63 1.87 -18.74
N THR A 541 28.18 1.05 -19.68
CA THR A 541 28.96 -0.10 -20.17
C THR A 541 30.38 0.23 -20.64
N TYR A 542 30.71 1.51 -20.87
CA TYR A 542 32.03 1.95 -21.29
C TYR A 542 33.02 2.06 -20.13
N SER A 543 32.57 2.15 -18.88
CA SER A 543 33.42 2.03 -17.71
C SER A 543 33.56 0.58 -17.25
N LEU A 544 34.76 0.22 -16.76
CA LEU A 544 35.04 -1.14 -16.32
C LEU A 544 34.23 -1.52 -15.07
N ASP A 545 34.12 -0.61 -14.11
CA ASP A 545 33.38 -0.80 -12.86
C ASP A 545 31.91 -1.15 -13.12
N ALA A 546 31.21 -0.34 -13.92
CA ALA A 546 29.81 -0.57 -14.25
C ALA A 546 29.63 -1.86 -15.04
N ARG A 547 30.50 -2.14 -16.03
CA ARG A 547 30.45 -3.39 -16.79
C ARG A 547 30.62 -4.62 -15.89
N THR A 548 31.57 -4.58 -14.94
CA THR A 548 31.79 -5.69 -14.00
C THR A 548 30.67 -5.84 -12.97
N SER A 549 29.94 -4.77 -12.67
CA SER A 549 28.71 -4.80 -11.88
C SER A 549 27.46 -5.23 -12.67
N GLY A 550 27.61 -5.64 -13.93
CA GLY A 550 26.51 -6.15 -14.76
C GLY A 550 25.71 -5.06 -15.49
N CYS A 551 26.17 -3.81 -15.52
CA CYS A 551 25.55 -2.77 -16.34
C CYS A 551 25.66 -3.13 -17.82
N GLN A 552 24.53 -3.06 -18.52
CA GLN A 552 24.43 -3.27 -19.97
C GLN A 552 24.02 -1.99 -20.74
N SER A 553 23.81 -0.88 -20.04
CA SER A 553 23.35 0.39 -20.61
C SER A 553 24.46 1.11 -21.38
N THR A 554 24.16 1.60 -22.57
CA THR A 554 25.01 2.55 -23.32
C THR A 554 24.81 3.98 -22.80
N PRO A 555 25.68 4.96 -23.18
CA PRO A 555 25.41 6.37 -22.88
C PRO A 555 24.04 6.87 -23.37
N ALA A 556 23.59 6.42 -24.54
CA ALA A 556 22.26 6.73 -25.04
C ALA A 556 21.15 6.19 -24.11
N ASP A 557 21.26 4.95 -23.65
CA ASP A 557 20.26 4.35 -22.73
C ASP A 557 20.23 5.09 -21.39
N ALA A 558 21.40 5.45 -20.85
CA ALA A 558 21.51 6.19 -19.60
C ALA A 558 20.90 7.61 -19.71
N LEU A 559 21.14 8.30 -20.82
CA LEU A 559 20.57 9.63 -21.08
C LEU A 559 19.06 9.58 -21.37
N ASP A 560 18.60 8.54 -22.06
CA ASP A 560 17.17 8.30 -22.27
C ASP A 560 16.48 8.02 -20.94
N TYR A 561 17.08 7.20 -20.07
CA TYR A 561 16.59 6.99 -18.71
C TYR A 561 16.58 8.29 -17.91
N ALA A 562 17.68 9.06 -17.92
CA ALA A 562 17.78 10.34 -17.21
C ALA A 562 16.67 11.30 -17.63
N ARG A 563 16.42 11.41 -18.93
CA ARG A 563 15.44 12.33 -19.51
C ARG A 563 14.00 11.85 -19.38
N LYS A 564 13.73 10.59 -19.73
CA LYS A 564 12.37 10.06 -19.89
C LYS A 564 11.83 9.41 -18.61
N THR A 565 12.71 8.77 -17.84
CA THR A 565 12.34 8.03 -16.63
C THR A 565 12.63 8.85 -15.38
N ALA A 566 13.88 9.26 -15.15
CA ALA A 566 14.27 10.07 -13.99
C ALA A 566 13.83 11.54 -14.09
N ARG A 567 13.39 11.99 -15.28
CA ARG A 567 12.90 13.35 -15.57
C ARG A 567 13.86 14.46 -15.09
N LEU A 568 15.16 14.22 -15.25
CA LEU A 568 16.22 15.20 -14.99
C LEU A 568 16.18 16.28 -16.08
N ASP A 569 16.54 17.50 -15.71
CA ASP A 569 16.76 18.62 -16.62
C ASP A 569 18.14 18.55 -17.26
N PHE A 570 19.12 17.92 -16.59
CA PHE A 570 20.45 17.71 -17.13
C PHE A 570 21.13 16.42 -16.65
N CYS A 571 22.02 15.86 -17.46
CA CYS A 571 22.82 14.70 -17.09
C CYS A 571 24.21 14.72 -17.76
N ALA A 572 25.26 14.23 -17.08
CA ALA A 572 26.57 13.99 -17.65
C ALA A 572 26.92 12.50 -17.61
N ILE A 573 27.35 11.96 -18.75
CA ILE A 573 27.97 10.63 -18.81
C ILE A 573 29.46 10.81 -18.59
N THR A 574 30.00 10.14 -17.57
CA THR A 574 31.35 10.39 -17.06
C THR A 574 32.08 9.08 -16.79
N ASP A 575 32.10 8.19 -17.77
CA ASP A 575 32.85 6.94 -17.71
C ASP A 575 34.33 7.18 -17.39
N HIS A 576 34.95 6.22 -16.72
CA HIS A 576 36.35 6.28 -16.32
C HIS A 576 37.32 6.36 -17.51
N ASP A 577 38.28 7.28 -17.40
CA ASP A 577 39.37 7.50 -18.35
C ASP A 577 40.23 6.26 -18.65
N TYR A 578 40.58 5.46 -17.64
CA TYR A 578 41.46 4.29 -17.80
C TYR A 578 40.84 3.14 -18.61
N SER A 579 39.51 3.11 -18.75
CA SER A 579 38.77 2.15 -19.59
C SER A 579 38.28 2.77 -20.91
N MET A 580 38.53 4.07 -21.12
CA MET A 580 38.05 4.81 -22.27
C MET A 580 38.93 4.54 -23.49
N THR A 581 38.32 4.05 -24.57
CA THR A 581 38.97 3.97 -25.89
C THR A 581 38.61 5.20 -26.71
N ARG A 582 39.37 5.49 -27.78
CA ARG A 582 39.02 6.56 -28.74
C ARG A 582 37.62 6.37 -29.33
N GLU A 583 37.26 5.14 -29.64
CA GLU A 583 35.93 4.80 -30.17
C GLU A 583 34.81 5.02 -29.15
N HIS A 584 35.00 4.58 -27.89
CA HIS A 584 34.05 4.86 -26.81
C HIS A 584 33.87 6.36 -26.60
N TRP A 585 34.98 7.11 -26.57
CA TRP A 585 34.95 8.56 -26.36
C TRP A 585 34.19 9.28 -27.48
N GLN A 586 34.48 8.96 -28.75
CA GLN A 586 33.79 9.56 -29.89
C GLN A 586 32.31 9.14 -29.96
N THR A 587 31.99 7.89 -29.61
CA THR A 587 30.61 7.39 -29.58
C THR A 587 29.80 8.04 -28.46
N ALA A 588 30.37 8.16 -27.26
CA ALA A 588 29.75 8.85 -26.14
C ALA A 588 29.45 10.32 -26.48
N GLN A 589 30.41 11.03 -27.09
CA GLN A 589 30.17 12.40 -27.59
C GLN A 589 28.98 12.46 -28.56
N LYS A 590 28.91 11.55 -29.54
CA LYS A 590 27.81 11.50 -30.51
C LYS A 590 26.46 11.24 -29.83
N GLN A 591 26.41 10.32 -28.88
CA GLN A 591 25.18 9.96 -28.17
C GLN A 591 24.72 11.07 -27.21
N VAL A 592 25.65 11.70 -26.49
CA VAL A 592 25.38 12.87 -25.65
C VAL A 592 24.80 14.02 -26.50
N ASN A 593 25.46 14.35 -27.61
CA ASN A 593 25.00 15.42 -28.50
C ASN A 593 23.63 15.12 -29.13
N ALA A 594 23.32 13.84 -29.42
CA ALA A 594 22.02 13.44 -29.93
C ALA A 594 20.90 13.49 -28.87
N ALA A 595 21.24 13.28 -27.60
CA ALA A 595 20.29 13.33 -26.49
C ALA A 595 19.97 14.77 -26.04
N ASP A 596 20.90 15.71 -26.24
CA ASP A 596 20.72 17.13 -25.93
C ASP A 596 19.49 17.69 -26.64
N ALA A 597 18.61 18.32 -25.88
CA ALA A 597 17.37 18.88 -26.38
C ALA A 597 17.18 20.30 -25.83
N PRO A 598 17.64 21.33 -26.56
CA PRO A 598 17.60 22.71 -26.10
C PRO A 598 16.23 23.12 -25.54
N GLY A 599 16.22 23.60 -24.30
CA GLY A 599 15.01 24.01 -23.58
C GLY A 599 14.18 22.87 -22.99
N LYS A 600 14.64 21.61 -23.10
CA LYS A 600 13.96 20.41 -22.58
C LYS A 600 14.87 19.50 -21.76
N PHE A 601 16.13 19.33 -22.14
CA PHE A 601 17.10 18.47 -21.47
C PHE A 601 18.52 18.85 -21.90
N VAL A 602 19.47 18.95 -20.97
CA VAL A 602 20.87 19.24 -21.25
C VAL A 602 21.73 18.02 -21.01
N ALA A 603 22.35 17.50 -22.06
CA ALA A 603 23.30 16.39 -21.95
C ALA A 603 24.73 16.94 -22.00
N PHE A 604 25.53 16.65 -20.97
CA PHE A 604 26.92 17.10 -20.89
C PHE A 604 27.88 15.99 -21.31
N ILE A 605 28.87 16.37 -22.12
CA ILE A 605 30.00 15.51 -22.45
C ILE A 605 30.95 15.56 -21.24
N GLY A 606 31.35 14.41 -20.72
CA GLY A 606 32.33 14.34 -19.65
C GLY A 606 33.01 12.99 -19.52
N TYR A 607 33.97 12.93 -18.60
CA TYR A 607 34.63 11.69 -18.20
C TYR A 607 35.13 11.83 -16.77
N GLU A 608 35.31 10.70 -16.09
CA GLU A 608 35.95 10.66 -14.78
C GLU A 608 37.45 10.45 -14.94
N TRP A 609 38.23 11.49 -14.63
CA TRP A 609 39.67 11.38 -14.51
C TRP A 609 40.01 10.66 -13.21
N THR A 610 40.68 9.50 -13.30
CA THR A 610 40.69 8.52 -12.20
C THR A 610 42.10 8.30 -11.65
N GLU A 611 42.50 9.10 -10.65
CA GLU A 611 43.72 8.87 -9.88
C GLU A 611 43.39 8.60 -8.41
N ALA A 612 43.33 7.32 -8.04
CA ALA A 612 42.84 6.89 -6.73
C ALA A 612 43.87 7.02 -5.60
N ARG A 613 45.17 7.29 -5.89
CA ARG A 613 46.23 7.14 -4.87
C ARG A 613 46.58 8.42 -4.12
N LYS A 614 46.64 9.56 -4.80
CA LYS A 614 47.12 10.82 -4.21
C LYS A 614 46.19 12.00 -4.45
N TYR A 615 45.56 12.07 -5.62
CA TYR A 615 44.82 13.27 -6.03
C TYR A 615 43.31 13.09 -6.03
N GLY A 616 42.82 11.85 -5.95
CA GLY A 616 41.40 11.51 -6.01
C GLY A 616 40.82 11.74 -7.41
N HIS A 617 39.61 11.26 -7.64
CA HIS A 617 38.97 11.37 -8.95
C HIS A 617 38.47 12.79 -9.24
N LYS A 618 38.34 13.14 -10.51
CA LYS A 618 37.79 14.42 -10.97
C LYS A 618 36.79 14.19 -12.10
N GLN A 619 35.61 14.77 -11.95
CA GLN A 619 34.64 14.88 -13.02
C GLN A 619 35.07 15.99 -13.97
N ILE A 620 35.39 15.64 -15.21
CA ILE A 620 35.70 16.60 -16.27
C ILE A 620 34.45 16.73 -17.13
N ILE A 621 33.82 17.90 -17.09
CA ILE A 621 32.53 18.15 -17.76
C ILE A 621 32.71 19.36 -18.67
N PHE A 622 32.46 19.16 -19.96
CA PHE A 622 32.69 20.18 -20.97
C PHE A 622 31.48 21.08 -21.12
N ARG A 623 31.75 22.38 -21.30
CA ARG A 623 30.71 23.37 -21.50
C ARG A 623 30.01 23.19 -22.84
N GLY A 624 30.61 22.55 -23.84
CA GLY A 624 30.01 22.38 -25.16
C GLY A 624 30.64 21.24 -25.95
N THR A 625 30.48 21.29 -27.27
CA THR A 625 30.98 20.26 -28.19
C THR A 625 32.45 20.39 -28.54
N ASN A 626 33.13 21.46 -28.09
CA ASN A 626 34.57 21.62 -28.26
C ASN A 626 35.30 20.82 -27.17
N VAL A 627 35.64 19.57 -27.48
CA VAL A 627 36.27 18.61 -26.57
C VAL A 627 37.50 18.00 -27.24
N PRO A 628 38.47 17.46 -26.47
CA PRO A 628 39.67 16.87 -27.06
C PRO A 628 39.32 15.62 -27.87
N GLU A 629 40.15 15.32 -28.87
CA GLU A 629 39.97 14.14 -29.74
C GLU A 629 40.08 12.82 -28.95
N MET A 630 40.80 12.85 -27.83
CA MET A 630 40.93 11.77 -26.84
C MET A 630 40.98 12.37 -25.44
N VAL A 631 40.42 11.67 -24.43
CA VAL A 631 40.50 12.12 -23.03
C VAL A 631 41.95 12.20 -22.55
N PHE A 632 42.25 13.20 -21.72
CA PHE A 632 43.52 13.24 -20.98
C PHE A 632 43.35 12.39 -19.73
N GLY A 633 43.96 11.21 -19.70
CA GLY A 633 43.81 10.24 -18.62
C GLY A 633 44.83 10.42 -17.49
N ALA A 634 44.48 9.95 -16.30
CA ALA A 634 45.35 9.92 -15.11
C ALA A 634 46.57 9.01 -15.29
N LEU A 635 46.44 8.02 -16.18
CA LEU A 635 47.47 7.04 -16.53
C LEU A 635 47.82 7.19 -18.00
N ASN A 636 48.91 7.89 -18.31
CA ASN A 636 49.47 7.86 -19.66
C ASN A 636 50.38 6.63 -19.78
N LEU A 637 50.13 5.81 -20.80
CA LEU A 637 50.99 4.72 -21.24
C LEU A 637 51.61 5.11 -22.59
N PRO A 638 52.70 5.91 -22.63
CA PRO A 638 53.47 6.03 -23.87
C PRO A 638 54.08 4.67 -24.20
N GLU A 639 54.08 4.30 -25.48
CA GLU A 639 54.77 3.10 -25.96
C GLU A 639 56.24 3.13 -25.53
N GLY A 640 56.61 2.22 -24.62
CA GLY A 640 58.00 1.94 -24.26
C GLY A 640 58.57 2.60 -23.00
N GLU A 641 57.79 3.41 -22.25
CA GLU A 641 58.27 4.01 -20.99
C GLU A 641 57.39 3.71 -19.77
N SER A 642 57.94 3.96 -18.58
CA SER A 642 57.25 3.80 -17.30
C SER A 642 55.99 4.68 -17.23
N VAL A 643 54.96 4.18 -16.55
CA VAL A 643 53.66 4.87 -16.38
C VAL A 643 53.87 6.29 -15.83
N VAL A 644 53.70 7.31 -16.68
CA VAL A 644 53.72 8.71 -16.24
C VAL A 644 52.32 9.05 -15.75
N ARG A 645 52.19 9.28 -14.44
CA ARG A 645 50.94 9.74 -13.84
C ARG A 645 50.82 11.24 -14.02
N GLN A 646 49.73 11.66 -14.65
CA GLN A 646 49.45 13.09 -14.80
C GLN A 646 49.05 13.65 -13.42
N ILE A 647 49.53 14.85 -13.09
CA ILE A 647 49.06 15.59 -11.90
C ILE A 647 47.92 16.55 -12.28
N PRO A 648 47.05 16.96 -11.35
CA PRO A 648 45.95 17.87 -11.66
C PRO A 648 46.39 19.15 -12.38
N GLN A 649 47.55 19.72 -12.04
CA GLN A 649 48.09 20.91 -12.71
C GLN A 649 48.37 20.69 -14.21
N GLU A 650 48.80 19.49 -14.60
CA GLU A 650 49.03 19.14 -16.00
C GLU A 650 47.72 18.87 -16.71
N LEU A 651 46.77 18.20 -16.05
CA LEU A 651 45.41 18.01 -16.56
C LEU A 651 44.75 19.37 -16.88
N TRP A 652 44.80 20.33 -15.97
CA TRP A 652 44.24 21.66 -16.20
C TRP A 652 44.95 22.42 -17.33
N LYS A 653 46.27 22.27 -17.48
CA LYS A 653 47.01 22.83 -18.63
C LYS A 653 46.55 22.21 -19.95
N SER A 654 46.38 20.88 -19.99
CA SER A 654 45.88 20.16 -21.17
C SER A 654 44.44 20.51 -21.53
N LEU A 655 43.61 20.81 -20.53
CA LEU A 655 42.20 21.20 -20.71
C LEU A 655 42.00 22.69 -21.04
N ALA A 656 43.01 23.54 -20.87
CA ALA A 656 42.90 24.98 -21.13
C ALA A 656 42.35 25.36 -22.53
N PRO A 657 42.63 24.60 -23.62
CA PRO A 657 42.01 24.85 -24.93
C PRO A 657 40.52 24.47 -25.04
N TYR A 658 39.96 23.80 -24.03
CA TYR A 658 38.59 23.23 -24.03
C TYR A 658 37.75 23.78 -22.85
N PRO A 659 37.38 25.07 -22.88
CA PRO A 659 36.72 25.76 -21.75
C PRO A 659 35.24 25.44 -21.54
#